data_AF-A0A814BSA8-F1
#
_entry.id   AF-A0A814BSA8-F1
#
_cell.length_a   1.000
_cell.length_b   1.000
_cell.length_c   1.000
_cell.angle_alpha   90.00
_cell.angle_beta   90.00
_cell.angle_gamma   90.00
#
_symmetry.space_group_name_H-M   'P 1'
#
loop_
_entity.id
_entity.type
_entity.pdbx_description
1 polymer ?
#
loop_
_entity_poly.entity_id
_entity_poly.type
_entity_poly.pdbx_seq_one_letter_code
_entity_poly.pdbx_strand_id
1 'polypeptide(L)'
;MRLLIISTVLILVVLSCINSQTTRKTTKKITTKSPTTSKKATTAKKTTKASTKLPQSSTKQSSNRPQTTNFTNTIQNTLNKGLKGFHEQNRTRLPRNQAKNRTKLQSNMRQTSDDAFFINQIANFAFGLASNSNNLSIDLQYCPFVTVKCNINDIYRSVNGSCNNLKNPLIGAANTPYKRVLPPAYDDGFNSPRTRALSGKSLPNVRTVSVVISPPPTKGKLEFNISHIFATFGQFLIHDMSGTSASTDSNGNEISCSCGSNNTACFPVVWPKNDTALNQTCMEFTRSSATFPDFNCSTTHREQLNLLSSYIDGSAIYGIDTTRASELRSFTNGLLKTSDPVTSANVKILNGTYLPNSNDSCSSDSSLNYKCFLAGEFRTSENLALVSMHTLFNREHNRIAQVLKTNNPLWTDEKLYQEARRINIAILQHIVYNEWLNYVDGNNTLAPNLSKNEYYNGYNSNVNPALFNEFSTAAFRFGHSLIRDKFSRISSKNVNLPPLNFSDMAFKSDYAYDSKAEGIQSILSGTINDRCWKFGSFGFELQNRLFGKTENNIFSAVDLLATNIQRGRDHGLQPYVKYVKHCHGIDVTTFDDLKTLILSPNIASLQSVYENVADIDLYAGGLMEKRTSNFTLAPATFACIVMKQMTDLKNGDRFYYENGPNVNPSAFSLDQLAQIKQVTLAGLICNNYDLPTIPQNVFLNPSTSNPIVNCSSLTNQINLSKWTSV
;
A
#
# COMPACT_ATOMS: atom_id res chain seq x y z
N MET A 1 13.80 -36.75 8.90
CA MET A 1 13.69 -37.66 10.07
C MET A 1 14.18 -36.97 11.34
N ARG A 2 13.37 -36.11 11.96
CA ARG A 2 13.59 -35.51 13.31
C ARG A 2 12.25 -34.89 13.78
N LEU A 3 11.30 -35.75 14.09
CA LEU A 3 9.91 -35.37 14.42
C LEU A 3 9.37 -36.39 15.45
N LEU A 4 10.03 -36.46 16.61
CA LEU A 4 9.81 -37.53 17.61
C LEU A 4 10.24 -37.17 19.05
N ILE A 5 10.48 -35.90 19.38
CA ILE A 5 10.92 -35.47 20.75
C ILE A 5 10.15 -34.21 21.24
N ILE A 6 8.89 -34.03 20.85
CA ILE A 6 7.94 -33.09 21.50
C ILE A 6 6.55 -33.74 21.58
N SER A 7 6.43 -34.89 22.26
CA SER A 7 5.14 -35.58 22.50
C SER A 7 4.95 -36.04 23.96
N THR A 8 5.86 -35.65 24.86
CA THR A 8 5.95 -36.21 26.22
C THR A 8 5.60 -35.20 27.33
N VAL A 9 5.19 -33.98 26.98
CA VAL A 9 4.87 -32.90 27.95
C VAL A 9 3.36 -32.65 28.07
N LEU A 10 2.55 -33.06 27.08
CA LEU A 10 1.11 -32.75 27.02
C LEU A 10 0.22 -33.67 27.88
N ILE A 11 0.79 -34.67 28.56
CA ILE A 11 0.04 -35.71 29.28
C ILE A 11 -0.13 -35.39 30.79
N LEU A 12 0.60 -34.40 31.33
CA LEU A 12 0.60 -34.08 32.78
C LEU A 12 -0.23 -32.85 33.19
N VAL A 13 -0.98 -32.22 32.28
CA VAL A 13 -1.79 -31.01 32.57
C VAL A 13 -3.31 -31.29 32.59
N VAL A 14 -3.74 -32.47 32.14
CA VAL A 14 -5.17 -32.83 31.95
C VAL A 14 -5.79 -33.51 33.20
N LEU A 15 -5.03 -33.67 34.28
CA LEU A 15 -5.45 -34.42 35.49
C LEU A 15 -5.51 -33.58 36.79
N SER A 16 -6.05 -32.36 36.69
CA SER A 16 -6.31 -31.48 37.84
C SER A 16 -7.76 -30.96 37.89
N CYS A 17 -8.60 -31.71 38.62
CA CYS A 17 -9.82 -31.25 39.31
C CYS A 17 -11.00 -30.65 38.51
N ILE A 18 -12.04 -31.48 38.30
CA ILE A 18 -13.45 -31.05 38.40
C ILE A 18 -14.12 -31.85 39.52
N ASN A 19 -14.43 -31.20 40.65
CA ASN A 19 -15.69 -31.41 41.39
C ASN A 19 -15.78 -30.57 42.69
N SER A 20 -16.88 -29.83 42.84
CA SER A 20 -17.85 -29.94 43.97
C SER A 20 -18.76 -28.70 44.01
N GLN A 21 -19.97 -28.85 44.57
CA GLN A 21 -20.98 -27.79 44.64
C GLN A 21 -21.42 -27.46 46.09
N THR A 22 -21.78 -26.19 46.30
CA THR A 22 -22.70 -25.65 47.32
C THR A 22 -22.37 -25.81 48.82
N THR A 23 -22.47 -24.70 49.58
CA THR A 23 -23.58 -24.54 50.57
C THR A 23 -23.75 -23.11 51.15
N ARG A 24 -25.01 -22.66 51.16
CA ARG A 24 -25.75 -21.91 52.21
C ARG A 24 -25.14 -20.71 53.01
N LYS A 25 -25.92 -19.61 52.99
CA LYS A 25 -26.56 -18.88 54.14
C LYS A 25 -26.02 -17.51 54.68
N THR A 26 -26.79 -16.46 54.32
CA THR A 26 -27.50 -15.46 55.19
C THR A 26 -26.82 -14.25 55.88
N THR A 27 -27.36 -13.06 55.50
CA THR A 27 -27.83 -11.91 56.33
C THR A 27 -26.88 -10.94 57.06
N LYS A 28 -26.96 -9.66 56.64
CA LYS A 28 -27.44 -8.46 57.40
C LYS A 28 -27.90 -7.41 56.37
N LYS A 29 -29.04 -6.71 56.51
CA LYS A 29 -29.30 -5.44 57.26
C LYS A 29 -28.36 -4.28 56.83
N ILE A 30 -28.82 -3.05 56.54
CA ILE A 30 -30.20 -2.51 56.43
C ILE A 30 -30.24 -1.23 55.54
N THR A 31 -31.43 -0.63 55.38
CA THR A 31 -31.79 0.63 54.66
C THR A 31 -30.90 1.85 54.96
N THR A 32 -30.83 2.93 54.15
CA THR A 32 -31.92 3.88 53.78
C THR A 32 -31.58 4.88 52.65
N LYS A 33 -32.63 5.44 51.99
CA LYS A 33 -32.75 6.81 51.38
C LYS A 33 -31.71 7.23 50.30
N SER A 34 -32.02 7.55 49.03
CA SER A 34 -33.26 8.00 48.34
C SER A 34 -33.76 9.40 48.76
N PRO A 35 -34.31 10.27 47.87
CA PRO A 35 -34.41 10.25 46.39
C PRO A 35 -34.08 11.64 45.74
N THR A 36 -34.60 11.89 44.52
CA THR A 36 -34.89 13.22 43.88
C THR A 36 -33.69 14.03 43.36
N THR A 37 -33.74 14.88 42.32
CA THR A 37 -34.64 15.26 41.18
C THR A 37 -33.87 16.29 40.32
N SER A 38 -34.23 16.75 39.12
CA SER A 38 -35.03 16.29 37.95
C SER A 38 -35.09 17.46 36.92
N LYS A 39 -35.47 17.20 35.65
CA LYS A 39 -35.96 18.21 34.65
C LYS A 39 -34.86 19.21 34.18
N LYS A 40 -34.98 19.97 33.09
CA LYS A 40 -35.78 19.94 31.82
C LYS A 40 -34.90 20.67 30.76
N ALA A 41 -35.02 20.46 29.45
CA ALA A 41 -36.04 20.98 28.51
C ALA A 41 -36.24 22.51 28.61
N THR A 42 -36.59 23.29 27.57
CA THR A 42 -37.33 23.02 26.30
C THR A 42 -37.03 24.19 25.32
N THR A 43 -36.75 23.98 24.03
CA THR A 43 -37.72 23.99 22.89
C THR A 43 -38.21 25.37 22.44
N ALA A 44 -38.43 25.55 21.13
CA ALA A 44 -38.83 26.80 20.49
C ALA A 44 -40.20 26.73 19.74
N LYS A 45 -40.73 27.92 19.39
CA LYS A 45 -41.85 28.24 18.47
C LYS A 45 -43.30 27.86 18.86
N LYS A 46 -44.13 28.92 18.95
CA LYS A 46 -45.60 29.00 18.70
C LYS A 46 -45.85 29.11 17.16
N THR A 47 -47.03 29.14 16.51
CA THR A 47 -48.51 29.27 16.75
C THR A 47 -49.20 29.00 15.38
N THR A 48 -50.45 28.59 15.10
CA THR A 48 -51.67 28.05 15.77
C THR A 48 -52.58 27.46 14.62
N LYS A 49 -53.93 27.31 14.54
CA LYS A 49 -55.12 27.71 15.34
C LYS A 49 -56.38 26.88 14.92
N ALA A 50 -57.10 26.27 15.88
CA ALA A 50 -58.54 25.89 15.84
C ALA A 50 -59.04 24.85 14.79
N SER A 51 -60.18 24.14 14.97
CA SER A 51 -61.18 24.14 16.07
C SER A 51 -62.03 22.85 16.19
N THR A 52 -62.54 22.60 17.42
CA THR A 52 -63.84 21.98 17.82
C THR A 52 -64.15 20.47 17.77
N LYS A 53 -64.76 20.02 18.90
CA LYS A 53 -65.69 18.89 19.17
C LYS A 53 -65.16 17.44 19.38
N LEU A 54 -64.86 17.16 20.65
CA LEU A 54 -65.16 15.91 21.40
C LEU A 54 -66.68 15.85 21.74
N PRO A 55 -67.28 14.76 22.31
CA PRO A 55 -66.73 13.70 23.19
C PRO A 55 -67.07 12.25 22.72
N GLN A 56 -66.95 11.13 23.46
CA GLN A 56 -66.71 10.87 24.89
C GLN A 56 -65.99 9.52 25.16
N SER A 57 -65.66 9.28 26.43
CA SER A 57 -64.84 8.19 27.02
C SER A 57 -65.40 6.76 27.01
N SER A 58 -64.51 5.77 27.10
CA SER A 58 -64.62 4.67 28.09
C SER A 58 -63.23 4.08 28.45
N THR A 59 -63.08 3.48 29.64
CA THR A 59 -61.80 3.06 30.25
C THR A 59 -61.82 1.62 30.79
N LYS A 60 -60.65 0.94 30.80
CA LYS A 60 -60.09 0.00 31.82
C LYS A 60 -58.89 -0.78 31.23
N GLN A 61 -57.75 -0.98 31.92
CA GLN A 61 -57.43 -1.93 33.02
C GLN A 61 -57.63 -3.42 32.62
N SER A 62 -56.71 -4.38 32.88
CA SER A 62 -55.42 -4.32 33.60
C SER A 62 -54.49 -5.54 33.37
N SER A 63 -53.28 -5.48 33.96
CA SER A 63 -52.55 -6.56 34.69
C SER A 63 -51.85 -7.75 34.00
N ASN A 64 -50.54 -7.83 34.29
CA ASN A 64 -49.71 -9.00 34.66
C ASN A 64 -49.15 -10.00 33.61
N ARG A 65 -47.85 -10.27 33.80
CA ARG A 65 -46.98 -11.37 33.31
C ARG A 65 -47.03 -12.56 34.32
N PRO A 66 -46.31 -13.69 34.14
CA PRO A 66 -45.60 -14.24 32.97
C PRO A 66 -45.88 -15.76 32.72
N GLN A 67 -45.34 -16.35 31.63
CA GLN A 67 -44.60 -17.64 31.61
C GLN A 67 -44.20 -18.06 30.18
N THR A 68 -43.20 -18.95 30.03
CA THR A 68 -42.66 -19.41 28.74
C THR A 68 -42.32 -20.91 28.73
N THR A 69 -43.34 -21.77 28.60
CA THR A 69 -43.15 -23.21 28.27
C THR A 69 -44.45 -23.81 27.72
N ASN A 70 -44.58 -23.87 26.39
CA ASN A 70 -45.48 -24.82 25.68
C ASN A 70 -45.17 -24.85 24.17
N PHE A 71 -43.87 -24.85 23.83
CA PHE A 71 -43.39 -24.96 22.45
C PHE A 71 -43.52 -26.42 21.94
N THR A 72 -43.16 -26.67 20.69
CA THR A 72 -43.11 -28.01 20.04
C THR A 72 -44.47 -28.67 19.74
N ASN A 73 -45.33 -28.92 20.73
CA ASN A 73 -46.50 -29.81 20.57
C ASN A 73 -47.58 -29.30 19.59
N THR A 74 -47.75 -27.99 19.42
CA THR A 74 -48.74 -27.42 18.48
C THR A 74 -48.28 -27.52 17.02
N ILE A 75 -46.97 -27.46 16.76
CA ILE A 75 -46.42 -27.46 15.40
C ILE A 75 -46.53 -28.86 14.77
N GLN A 76 -46.19 -29.90 15.54
CA GLN A 76 -46.33 -31.31 15.13
C GLN A 76 -47.76 -31.65 14.71
N ASN A 77 -48.75 -31.15 15.45
CA ASN A 77 -50.18 -31.39 15.21
C ASN A 77 -50.75 -30.59 14.02
N THR A 78 -50.12 -29.50 13.61
CA THR A 78 -50.51 -28.73 12.42
C THR A 78 -49.97 -29.38 11.14
N LEU A 79 -48.70 -29.80 11.14
CA LEU A 79 -48.09 -30.53 10.02
C LEU A 79 -48.81 -31.86 9.74
N ASN A 80 -49.13 -32.63 10.79
CA ASN A 80 -49.85 -33.89 10.66
C ASN A 80 -51.32 -33.74 10.22
N LYS A 81 -51.92 -32.55 10.32
CA LYS A 81 -53.24 -32.26 9.74
C LYS A 81 -53.16 -31.91 8.25
N GLY A 82 -52.14 -31.14 7.85
CA GLY A 82 -51.89 -30.87 6.42
C GLY A 82 -51.63 -32.14 5.60
N LEU A 83 -50.80 -33.05 6.13
CA LEU A 83 -50.46 -34.31 5.46
C LEU A 83 -51.63 -35.30 5.35
N LYS A 84 -52.66 -35.23 6.21
CA LYS A 84 -53.87 -36.05 6.07
C LYS A 84 -54.83 -35.52 5.00
N GLY A 85 -54.97 -34.20 4.87
CA GLY A 85 -55.82 -33.60 3.83
C GLY A 85 -55.41 -33.95 2.40
N PHE A 86 -54.13 -34.24 2.16
CA PHE A 86 -53.59 -34.55 0.83
C PHE A 86 -53.92 -35.98 0.33
N HIS A 87 -54.35 -36.89 1.22
CA HIS A 87 -54.56 -38.30 0.89
C HIS A 87 -56.02 -38.70 0.60
N GLU A 88 -57.01 -37.82 0.84
CA GLU A 88 -58.44 -38.15 0.69
C GLU A 88 -59.12 -37.55 -0.57
N GLN A 89 -58.42 -36.79 -1.41
CA GLN A 89 -58.99 -36.25 -2.67
C GLN A 89 -58.82 -37.15 -3.91
N ASN A 90 -58.28 -38.36 -3.78
CA ASN A 90 -58.05 -39.29 -4.89
C ASN A 90 -59.05 -40.48 -4.93
N ARG A 91 -60.36 -40.23 -5.06
CA ARG A 91 -61.35 -41.33 -5.23
C ARG A 91 -62.74 -40.98 -5.85
N THR A 92 -62.78 -40.58 -7.12
CA THR A 92 -63.97 -40.80 -8.00
C THR A 92 -63.57 -40.87 -9.49
N ARG A 93 -64.44 -41.42 -10.35
CA ARG A 93 -64.07 -41.88 -11.71
C ARG A 93 -64.26 -40.84 -12.83
N LEU A 94 -63.35 -40.91 -13.80
CA LEU A 94 -63.40 -40.24 -15.11
C LEU A 94 -64.43 -40.88 -16.07
N PRO A 95 -65.12 -40.07 -16.90
CA PRO A 95 -65.50 -40.44 -18.26
C PRO A 95 -64.32 -40.29 -19.23
N ARG A 96 -64.31 -41.06 -20.34
CA ARG A 96 -63.26 -40.98 -21.37
C ARG A 96 -63.55 -39.86 -22.37
N ASN A 97 -62.54 -39.06 -22.75
CA ASN A 97 -61.98 -39.10 -24.13
C ASN A 97 -60.82 -38.12 -24.40
N GLN A 98 -59.97 -38.54 -25.36
CA GLN A 98 -59.15 -37.72 -26.28
C GLN A 98 -58.17 -36.67 -25.70
N ALA A 99 -57.03 -37.18 -25.23
CA ALA A 99 -55.68 -36.76 -25.64
C ALA A 99 -55.46 -35.31 -26.16
N LYS A 100 -55.20 -34.37 -25.25
CA LYS A 100 -54.44 -33.13 -25.56
C LYS A 100 -53.75 -32.53 -24.34
N ASN A 101 -52.86 -33.30 -23.68
CA ASN A 101 -52.17 -32.82 -22.49
C ASN A 101 -50.75 -33.41 -22.30
N ARG A 102 -49.73 -32.55 -22.37
CA ARG A 102 -48.42 -32.73 -21.70
C ARG A 102 -47.62 -31.43 -21.55
N THR A 103 -47.75 -30.49 -22.50
CA THR A 103 -46.99 -29.22 -22.52
C THR A 103 -47.55 -28.09 -21.65
N LYS A 104 -48.74 -28.22 -21.05
CA LYS A 104 -49.39 -27.15 -20.25
C LYS A 104 -49.63 -27.50 -18.77
N LEU A 105 -49.18 -28.67 -18.32
CA LEU A 105 -49.09 -29.02 -16.89
C LEU A 105 -47.65 -28.92 -16.34
N GLN A 106 -46.62 -28.94 -17.21
CA GLN A 106 -45.23 -28.75 -16.79
C GLN A 106 -44.84 -27.27 -16.58
N SER A 107 -45.58 -26.31 -17.14
CA SER A 107 -45.41 -24.88 -16.86
C SER A 107 -45.77 -24.54 -15.42
N ASN A 108 -46.96 -24.98 -14.97
CA ASN A 108 -47.55 -24.55 -13.71
C ASN A 108 -46.94 -25.26 -12.48
N MET A 109 -46.17 -26.34 -12.67
CA MET A 109 -45.38 -26.96 -11.59
C MET A 109 -43.95 -26.40 -11.49
N ARG A 110 -43.42 -25.72 -12.52
CA ARG A 110 -42.14 -24.99 -12.43
C ARG A 110 -42.30 -23.64 -11.75
N GLN A 111 -43.39 -22.93 -12.04
CA GLN A 111 -43.63 -21.64 -11.38
C GLN A 111 -43.82 -21.77 -9.86
N THR A 112 -44.26 -22.93 -9.36
CA THR A 112 -44.40 -23.21 -7.91
C THR A 112 -43.18 -23.87 -7.26
N SER A 113 -42.15 -24.30 -8.02
CA SER A 113 -40.88 -24.73 -7.42
C SER A 113 -39.98 -23.54 -7.07
N ASP A 114 -40.03 -22.50 -7.89
CA ASP A 114 -39.04 -21.43 -7.87
C ASP A 114 -39.34 -20.41 -6.76
N ASP A 115 -40.63 -20.11 -6.53
CA ASP A 115 -41.08 -19.31 -5.37
C ASP A 115 -40.74 -20.00 -4.02
N ALA A 116 -40.82 -21.33 -3.96
CA ALA A 116 -40.47 -22.09 -2.76
C ALA A 116 -38.95 -22.07 -2.50
N PHE A 117 -38.12 -22.07 -3.55
CA PHE A 117 -36.68 -21.89 -3.44
C PHE A 117 -36.33 -20.47 -2.97
N PHE A 118 -37.00 -19.44 -3.52
CA PHE A 118 -36.76 -18.04 -3.16
C PHE A 118 -37.16 -17.73 -1.71
N ILE A 119 -38.30 -18.26 -1.24
CA ILE A 119 -38.74 -18.11 0.16
C ILE A 119 -37.78 -18.83 1.11
N ASN A 120 -37.23 -20.00 0.75
CA ASN A 120 -36.29 -20.71 1.62
C ASN A 120 -34.91 -20.01 1.67
N GLN A 121 -34.47 -19.42 0.55
CA GLN A 121 -33.27 -18.56 0.52
C GLN A 121 -33.45 -17.29 1.36
N ILE A 122 -34.60 -16.60 1.26
CA ILE A 122 -34.91 -15.43 2.10
C ILE A 122 -35.05 -15.84 3.57
N ALA A 123 -35.63 -17.00 3.89
CA ALA A 123 -35.71 -17.50 5.25
C ALA A 123 -34.31 -17.77 5.84
N ASN A 124 -33.41 -18.42 5.09
CA ASN A 124 -32.03 -18.65 5.55
C ASN A 124 -31.25 -17.33 5.70
N PHE A 125 -31.44 -16.37 4.80
CA PHE A 125 -30.83 -15.03 4.90
C PHE A 125 -31.38 -14.24 6.10
N ALA A 126 -32.68 -14.33 6.39
CA ALA A 126 -33.32 -13.67 7.51
C ALA A 126 -32.99 -14.32 8.87
N PHE A 127 -33.00 -15.65 8.98
CA PHE A 127 -32.60 -16.34 10.21
C PHE A 127 -31.09 -16.21 10.47
N GLY A 128 -30.25 -16.20 9.43
CA GLY A 128 -28.83 -15.88 9.52
C GLY A 128 -28.54 -14.47 10.05
N LEU A 129 -29.50 -13.53 9.92
CA LEU A 129 -29.39 -12.15 10.39
C LEU A 129 -30.22 -11.85 11.66
N ALA A 130 -31.01 -12.80 12.16
CA ALA A 130 -31.91 -12.62 13.31
C ALA A 130 -31.43 -13.31 14.61
N SER A 131 -30.43 -14.20 14.56
CA SER A 131 -29.94 -14.93 15.74
C SER A 131 -28.41 -14.93 15.89
N ASN A 132 -27.76 -13.78 15.71
CA ASN A 132 -26.48 -13.45 16.36
C ASN A 132 -26.28 -11.93 16.45
N SER A 133 -27.20 -11.25 17.15
CA SER A 133 -27.05 -9.87 17.63
C SER A 133 -26.45 -9.79 19.04
N ASN A 134 -25.93 -10.90 19.57
CA ASN A 134 -24.86 -10.87 20.56
C ASN A 134 -23.54 -10.61 19.82
N ASN A 135 -22.60 -9.91 20.48
CA ASN A 135 -21.28 -9.62 19.92
C ASN A 135 -20.70 -10.82 19.18
N LEU A 136 -20.35 -10.65 17.90
CA LEU A 136 -19.27 -11.42 17.32
C LEU A 136 -17.97 -10.89 17.93
N SER A 137 -17.74 -11.23 19.19
CA SER A 137 -16.42 -11.10 19.80
C SER A 137 -15.51 -12.04 19.04
N ILE A 138 -14.82 -11.50 18.04
CA ILE A 138 -13.47 -11.96 17.72
C ILE A 138 -12.77 -12.12 19.07
N ASP A 139 -12.32 -13.33 19.38
CA ASP A 139 -11.45 -13.51 20.52
C ASP A 139 -10.25 -12.57 20.31
N LEU A 140 -9.96 -11.72 21.30
CA LEU A 140 -8.89 -10.72 21.22
C LEU A 140 -7.53 -11.37 20.89
N GLN A 141 -7.40 -12.68 21.12
CA GLN A 141 -6.37 -13.57 20.56
C GLN A 141 -6.06 -13.38 19.06
N TYR A 142 -7.03 -12.99 18.22
CA TYR A 142 -6.86 -12.79 16.77
C TYR A 142 -6.67 -11.33 16.33
N CYS A 143 -6.71 -10.36 17.25
CA CYS A 143 -6.50 -8.95 16.92
C CYS A 143 -5.02 -8.57 17.15
N PRO A 144 -4.20 -8.37 16.10
CA PRO A 144 -2.75 -8.20 16.25
C PRO A 144 -2.35 -6.82 16.81
N PHE A 145 -3.30 -5.88 16.91
CA PHE A 145 -3.03 -4.48 17.23
C PHE A 145 -2.99 -4.24 18.75
N VAL A 146 -1.84 -4.53 19.35
CA VAL A 146 -1.59 -4.32 20.79
C VAL A 146 -1.60 -2.84 21.18
N THR A 147 -2.04 -2.53 22.41
CA THR A 147 -1.98 -1.17 22.96
C THR A 147 -0.54 -0.76 23.26
N VAL A 148 0.06 0.04 22.37
CA VAL A 148 1.39 0.63 22.57
C VAL A 148 1.31 1.78 23.59
N LYS A 149 2.20 1.79 24.58
CA LYS A 149 2.40 2.92 25.50
C LYS A 149 3.60 3.74 25.05
N CYS A 150 3.38 5.04 24.87
CA CYS A 150 4.43 5.97 24.43
C CYS A 150 5.07 6.70 25.61
N ASN A 151 6.40 6.81 25.62
CA ASN A 151 7.09 7.78 26.46
C ASN A 151 7.09 9.14 25.73
N ILE A 152 6.46 10.15 26.32
CA ILE A 152 6.41 11.50 25.74
C ILE A 152 7.80 12.16 25.64
N ASN A 153 8.76 11.70 26.46
CA ASN A 153 10.13 12.18 26.47
C ASN A 153 11.03 11.48 25.43
N ASP A 154 10.50 10.57 24.60
CA ASP A 154 11.27 9.95 23.51
C ASP A 154 11.60 11.00 22.45
N ILE A 155 12.86 11.44 22.44
CA ILE A 155 13.35 12.47 21.52
C ILE A 155 13.55 11.94 20.09
N TYR A 156 13.71 10.62 19.91
CA TYR A 156 13.92 10.01 18.59
C TYR A 156 12.67 9.29 18.07
N ARG A 157 12.57 9.19 16.75
CA ARG A 157 11.59 8.30 16.09
C ARG A 157 11.85 6.86 16.51
N SER A 158 10.80 6.12 16.85
CA SER A 158 10.85 4.65 16.89
C SER A 158 11.31 4.08 15.53
N VAL A 159 11.66 2.80 15.50
CA VAL A 159 12.08 2.14 14.25
C VAL A 159 10.86 1.81 13.37
N ASN A 160 9.73 1.45 13.98
CA ASN A 160 8.51 1.08 13.27
C ASN A 160 7.51 2.24 13.02
N GLY A 161 7.91 3.50 13.23
CA GLY A 161 7.02 4.67 13.10
C GLY A 161 5.97 4.85 14.22
N SER A 162 5.80 3.89 15.14
CA SER A 162 4.85 4.00 16.25
C SER A 162 5.20 5.13 17.23
N CYS A 163 4.22 5.59 18.01
CA CYS A 163 4.35 6.71 18.96
C CYS A 163 4.73 8.07 18.33
N ASN A 164 4.67 8.19 17.00
CA ASN A 164 4.67 9.47 16.32
C ASN A 164 3.42 10.28 16.73
N ASN A 165 2.22 9.73 16.48
CA ASN A 165 0.96 10.27 17.02
C ASN A 165 0.72 9.77 18.46
N LEU A 166 0.91 10.65 19.45
CA LEU A 166 0.76 10.32 20.88
C LEU A 166 -0.68 10.00 21.33
N LYS A 167 -1.72 10.35 20.55
CA LYS A 167 -3.11 9.98 20.84
C LYS A 167 -3.47 8.61 20.29
N ASN A 168 -2.92 8.26 19.13
CA ASN A 168 -3.23 7.03 18.40
C ASN A 168 -1.89 6.36 17.98
N PRO A 169 -1.20 5.66 18.90
CA PRO A 169 0.21 5.26 18.75
C PRO A 169 0.56 4.41 17.52
N LEU A 170 -0.42 3.71 16.93
CA LEU A 170 -0.24 2.85 15.76
C LEU A 170 -0.49 3.55 14.41
N ILE A 171 -1.06 4.75 14.37
CA ILE A 171 -1.34 5.40 13.09
C ILE A 171 -0.03 5.69 12.34
N GLY A 172 0.08 5.16 11.12
CA GLY A 172 1.26 5.30 10.27
C GLY A 172 2.43 4.38 10.63
N ALA A 173 2.28 3.50 11.62
CA ALA A 173 3.31 2.54 11.99
C ALA A 173 3.41 1.36 11.01
N ALA A 174 4.55 0.67 11.00
CA ALA A 174 4.76 -0.57 10.26
C ALA A 174 3.84 -1.70 10.76
N ASN A 175 3.42 -2.56 9.84
CA ASN A 175 2.44 -3.64 10.05
C ASN A 175 1.07 -3.12 10.52
N THR A 176 0.55 -2.10 9.82
CA THR A 176 -0.80 -1.54 10.05
C THR A 176 -1.60 -1.42 8.74
N PRO A 177 -2.94 -1.38 8.76
CA PRO A 177 -3.75 -1.31 7.55
C PRO A 177 -3.53 0.00 6.76
N TYR A 178 -3.65 -0.09 5.44
CA TYR A 178 -3.85 1.09 4.60
C TYR A 178 -5.18 1.79 4.95
N LYS A 179 -5.21 3.12 4.90
CA LYS A 179 -6.47 3.90 4.91
C LYS A 179 -7.08 3.95 3.49
N ARG A 180 -8.30 4.45 3.36
CA ARG A 180 -9.04 4.53 2.07
C ARG A 180 -9.37 5.95 1.66
N VAL A 181 -9.25 6.27 0.37
CA VAL A 181 -9.82 7.50 -0.22
C VAL A 181 -11.33 7.31 -0.42
N LEU A 182 -11.72 6.12 -0.92
CA LEU A 182 -13.12 5.69 -1.05
C LEU A 182 -13.32 4.29 -0.46
N PRO A 183 -14.50 3.95 0.08
CA PRO A 183 -14.82 2.59 0.53
C PRO A 183 -14.56 1.55 -0.59
N PRO A 184 -14.08 0.34 -0.27
CA PRO A 184 -13.68 -0.63 -1.30
C PRO A 184 -14.84 -1.14 -2.16
N ALA A 185 -14.50 -1.59 -3.36
CA ALA A 185 -15.36 -2.28 -4.31
C ALA A 185 -14.91 -3.74 -4.47
N TYR A 186 -15.43 -4.62 -3.61
CA TYR A 186 -15.32 -6.07 -3.76
C TYR A 186 -16.62 -6.63 -4.36
N ASP A 187 -16.54 -7.72 -5.13
CA ASP A 187 -17.69 -8.34 -5.81
C ASP A 187 -18.74 -8.90 -4.83
N ASP A 188 -18.33 -9.23 -3.60
CA ASP A 188 -19.17 -9.66 -2.47
C ASP A 188 -19.33 -8.56 -1.39
N GLY A 189 -18.81 -7.36 -1.64
CA GLY A 189 -18.75 -6.26 -0.67
C GLY A 189 -17.73 -6.43 0.47
N PHE A 190 -16.99 -7.56 0.53
CA PHE A 190 -16.16 -7.92 1.68
C PHE A 190 -14.71 -8.30 1.32
N ASN A 191 -14.47 -9.21 0.36
CA ASN A 191 -13.17 -9.85 0.15
C ASN A 191 -12.93 -10.34 -1.30
N SER A 192 -13.97 -10.74 -2.04
CA SER A 192 -13.83 -11.27 -3.40
C SER A 192 -13.37 -10.16 -4.35
N PRO A 193 -12.22 -10.31 -5.06
CA PRO A 193 -11.67 -9.27 -5.93
C PRO A 193 -12.69 -8.70 -6.90
N ARG A 194 -12.50 -7.45 -7.34
CA ARG A 194 -13.37 -6.85 -8.35
C ARG A 194 -13.22 -7.59 -9.68
N THR A 195 -14.17 -8.47 -10.02
CA THR A 195 -14.16 -9.21 -11.29
C THR A 195 -15.34 -8.87 -12.19
N ARG A 196 -16.37 -8.18 -11.67
CA ARG A 196 -17.59 -7.86 -12.42
C ARG A 196 -17.65 -6.43 -12.94
N ALA A 197 -18.14 -6.31 -14.17
CA ALA A 197 -18.57 -5.07 -14.80
C ALA A 197 -19.97 -4.68 -14.30
N LEU A 198 -20.40 -3.43 -14.55
CA LEU A 198 -21.73 -2.92 -14.24
C LEU A 198 -22.86 -3.74 -14.88
N SER A 199 -22.57 -4.42 -16.00
CA SER A 199 -23.48 -5.36 -16.69
C SER A 199 -23.59 -6.74 -16.01
N GLY A 200 -22.85 -7.01 -14.93
CA GLY A 200 -22.75 -8.30 -14.24
C GLY A 200 -21.81 -9.32 -14.91
N LYS A 201 -21.36 -9.04 -16.15
CA LYS A 201 -20.35 -9.81 -16.89
C LYS A 201 -18.97 -9.65 -16.25
N SER A 202 -18.00 -10.47 -16.68
CA SER A 202 -16.60 -10.29 -16.30
C SER A 202 -16.03 -8.98 -16.84
N LEU A 203 -15.21 -8.29 -16.04
CA LEU A 203 -14.36 -7.18 -16.48
C LEU A 203 -13.37 -7.63 -17.56
N PRO A 204 -12.87 -6.71 -18.41
CA PRO A 204 -11.86 -7.05 -19.40
C PRO A 204 -10.60 -7.61 -18.76
N ASN A 205 -9.98 -8.53 -19.49
CA ASN A 205 -8.71 -9.16 -19.13
C ASN A 205 -7.61 -8.09 -18.99
N VAL A 206 -6.90 -8.08 -17.87
CA VAL A 206 -5.92 -7.02 -17.55
C VAL A 206 -4.72 -6.98 -18.49
N ARG A 207 -4.34 -8.10 -19.13
CA ARG A 207 -3.32 -8.14 -20.17
C ARG A 207 -3.84 -7.54 -21.49
N THR A 208 -5.11 -7.79 -21.84
CA THR A 208 -5.77 -7.09 -22.97
C THR A 208 -5.83 -5.58 -22.72
N VAL A 209 -6.18 -5.14 -21.51
CA VAL A 209 -6.16 -3.70 -21.15
C VAL A 209 -4.74 -3.14 -21.27
N SER A 210 -3.73 -3.83 -20.72
CA SER A 210 -2.31 -3.44 -20.79
C SER A 210 -1.86 -3.12 -22.21
N VAL A 211 -2.05 -4.05 -23.14
CA VAL A 211 -1.61 -3.92 -24.55
C VAL A 211 -2.43 -2.87 -25.32
N VAL A 212 -3.67 -2.57 -24.91
CA VAL A 212 -4.51 -1.55 -25.58
C VAL A 212 -4.27 -0.13 -25.08
N ILE A 213 -3.99 0.06 -23.77
CA ILE A 213 -3.75 1.41 -23.22
C ILE A 213 -2.29 1.85 -23.36
N SER A 214 -1.34 0.91 -23.35
CA SER A 214 0.06 1.15 -23.69
C SER A 214 0.56 0.03 -24.62
N PRO A 215 0.28 0.09 -25.94
CA PRO A 215 0.83 -0.87 -26.88
C PRO A 215 2.37 -0.85 -26.86
N PRO A 216 3.05 -2.02 -26.87
CA PRO A 216 4.50 -2.08 -26.80
C PRO A 216 5.16 -1.21 -27.89
N PRO A 217 6.07 -0.29 -27.53
CA PRO A 217 6.46 0.79 -28.43
C PRO A 217 7.42 0.32 -29.55
N THR A 218 7.03 0.53 -30.81
CA THR A 218 7.95 0.39 -31.95
C THR A 218 9.05 1.46 -31.95
N LYS A 219 8.72 2.69 -31.50
CA LYS A 219 9.64 3.73 -31.05
C LYS A 219 8.98 4.56 -29.94
N GLY A 220 9.45 4.42 -28.70
CA GLY A 220 8.92 5.17 -27.56
C GLY A 220 9.23 6.67 -27.64
N LYS A 221 8.38 7.51 -27.03
CA LYS A 221 8.63 8.96 -26.89
C LYS A 221 9.25 9.21 -25.52
N LEU A 222 10.33 9.98 -25.45
CA LEU A 222 10.97 10.38 -24.20
C LEU A 222 10.26 11.59 -23.59
N GLU A 223 10.40 11.77 -22.27
CA GLU A 223 9.99 13.00 -21.59
C GLU A 223 10.76 14.22 -22.10
N PHE A 224 10.20 15.42 -21.91
CA PHE A 224 10.81 16.64 -22.47
C PHE A 224 12.11 17.03 -21.75
N ASN A 225 12.05 17.22 -20.42
CA ASN A 225 13.18 17.68 -19.60
C ASN A 225 13.40 16.84 -18.33
N ILE A 226 12.71 15.70 -18.14
CA ILE A 226 12.79 14.91 -16.90
C ILE A 226 13.79 13.76 -17.03
N SER A 227 14.77 13.75 -16.13
CA SER A 227 15.81 12.73 -16.06
C SER A 227 15.31 11.42 -15.44
N HIS A 228 15.88 10.30 -15.89
CA HIS A 228 15.47 8.94 -15.48
C HIS A 228 15.60 8.71 -13.97
N ILE A 229 16.56 9.36 -13.30
CA ILE A 229 16.72 9.36 -11.84
C ILE A 229 15.49 9.89 -11.08
N PHE A 230 14.61 10.71 -11.69
CA PHE A 230 13.33 11.08 -11.08
C PHE A 230 12.48 9.85 -10.72
N ALA A 231 12.44 8.86 -11.63
CA ALA A 231 11.70 7.63 -11.43
C ALA A 231 12.43 6.68 -10.46
N THR A 232 13.77 6.62 -10.51
CA THR A 232 14.58 5.84 -9.56
C THR A 232 14.44 6.35 -8.12
N PHE A 233 14.47 7.68 -7.92
CA PHE A 233 14.23 8.30 -6.62
C PHE A 233 12.78 8.12 -6.16
N GLY A 234 11.82 8.18 -7.08
CA GLY A 234 10.42 7.84 -6.80
C GLY A 234 10.24 6.40 -6.32
N GLN A 235 10.97 5.43 -6.91
CA GLN A 235 10.99 4.03 -6.44
C GLN A 235 11.56 3.94 -5.01
N PHE A 236 12.72 4.55 -4.77
CA PHE A 236 13.33 4.60 -3.43
C PHE A 236 12.38 5.21 -2.38
N LEU A 237 11.70 6.31 -2.72
CA LEU A 237 10.75 6.98 -1.83
C LEU A 237 9.54 6.11 -1.47
N ILE A 238 8.91 5.43 -2.44
CA ILE A 238 7.78 4.53 -2.12
C ILE A 238 8.25 3.23 -1.42
N HIS A 239 9.53 2.85 -1.57
CA HIS A 239 10.15 1.77 -0.79
C HIS A 239 10.49 2.18 0.65
N ASP A 240 10.59 3.47 0.95
CA ASP A 240 10.65 3.98 2.34
C ASP A 240 9.30 3.80 3.04
N MET A 241 8.21 4.11 2.33
CA MET A 241 6.88 4.33 2.91
C MET A 241 5.92 3.13 2.78
N SER A 242 6.15 2.21 1.84
CA SER A 242 5.15 1.20 1.45
C SER A 242 5.75 -0.15 1.05
N GLY A 243 5.25 -1.21 1.68
CA GLY A 243 5.48 -2.59 1.29
C GLY A 243 4.26 -3.45 1.60
N THR A 244 3.83 -4.30 0.67
CA THR A 244 2.66 -5.17 0.86
C THR A 244 3.07 -6.60 0.58
N SER A 245 2.95 -7.50 1.56
CA SER A 245 3.21 -8.93 1.35
C SER A 245 2.16 -9.58 0.44
N ALA A 246 2.56 -10.69 -0.19
CA ALA A 246 1.63 -11.70 -0.68
C ALA A 246 0.91 -12.39 0.49
N SER A 247 -0.12 -13.19 0.21
CA SER A 247 -0.82 -14.01 1.21
C SER A 247 0.01 -15.24 1.58
N THR A 248 0.03 -15.60 2.86
CA THR A 248 0.80 -16.74 3.39
C THR A 248 -0.10 -17.93 3.75
N ASP A 249 0.51 -19.12 3.86
CA ASP A 249 -0.10 -20.30 4.48
C ASP A 249 -0.21 -20.17 6.01
N SER A 250 -0.73 -21.20 6.68
CA SER A 250 -0.86 -21.26 8.15
C SER A 250 0.48 -21.32 8.91
N ASN A 251 1.60 -21.47 8.21
CA ASN A 251 2.95 -21.54 8.76
C ASN A 251 3.75 -20.25 8.51
N GLY A 252 3.19 -19.29 7.75
CA GLY A 252 3.84 -18.04 7.35
C GLY A 252 4.62 -18.11 6.03
N ASN A 253 4.56 -19.22 5.28
CA ASN A 253 5.19 -19.33 3.96
C ASN A 253 4.33 -18.60 2.90
N GLU A 254 4.95 -17.91 1.94
CA GLU A 254 4.22 -17.32 0.82
C GLU A 254 3.49 -18.38 -0.03
N ILE A 255 2.23 -18.13 -0.39
CA ILE A 255 1.45 -19.03 -1.23
C ILE A 255 1.91 -18.90 -2.69
N SER A 256 2.54 -19.95 -3.20
CA SER A 256 2.80 -20.11 -4.64
C SER A 256 1.48 -20.27 -5.40
N CYS A 257 1.27 -19.44 -6.43
CA CYS A 257 0.00 -19.32 -7.15
C CYS A 257 0.14 -19.59 -8.64
N SER A 258 0.32 -20.87 -8.96
CA SER A 258 0.32 -21.34 -10.35
C SER A 258 -1.02 -21.12 -11.05
N CYS A 259 -0.95 -21.04 -12.38
CA CYS A 259 -2.09 -20.73 -13.25
C CYS A 259 -3.28 -21.72 -13.19
N GLY A 260 -3.10 -22.90 -12.59
CA GLY A 260 -4.16 -23.87 -12.32
C GLY A 260 -4.55 -23.99 -10.84
N SER A 261 -4.08 -23.08 -9.98
CA SER A 261 -4.31 -23.15 -8.54
C SER A 261 -5.75 -22.78 -8.16
N ASN A 262 -6.42 -23.68 -7.43
CA ASN A 262 -7.76 -23.46 -6.87
C ASN A 262 -7.72 -22.76 -5.49
N ASN A 263 -6.56 -22.28 -5.03
CA ASN A 263 -6.44 -21.59 -3.73
C ASN A 263 -7.05 -20.17 -3.83
N THR A 264 -7.87 -19.78 -2.86
CA THR A 264 -8.55 -18.46 -2.81
C THR A 264 -7.60 -17.28 -2.62
N ALA A 265 -6.34 -17.54 -2.26
CA ALA A 265 -5.24 -16.59 -2.26
C ALA A 265 -4.62 -16.35 -3.65
N CYS A 266 -5.03 -17.10 -4.67
CA CYS A 266 -4.54 -16.96 -6.05
C CYS A 266 -5.56 -16.20 -6.91
N PHE A 267 -5.07 -15.29 -7.75
CA PHE A 267 -5.89 -14.53 -8.70
C PHE A 267 -5.14 -14.35 -10.03
N PRO A 268 -4.75 -15.46 -10.69
CA PRO A 268 -3.88 -15.45 -11.87
C PRO A 268 -4.49 -14.71 -13.07
N VAL A 269 -3.62 -14.20 -13.94
CA VAL A 269 -4.02 -13.49 -15.16
C VAL A 269 -3.90 -14.44 -16.34
N VAL A 270 -5.03 -14.88 -16.90
CA VAL A 270 -5.06 -15.65 -18.16
C VAL A 270 -4.46 -14.82 -19.29
N TRP A 271 -3.57 -15.39 -20.10
CA TRP A 271 -3.02 -14.69 -21.27
C TRP A 271 -4.01 -14.79 -22.45
N PRO A 272 -4.27 -13.71 -23.21
CA PRO A 272 -5.18 -13.77 -24.35
C PRO A 272 -4.66 -14.72 -25.44
N LYS A 273 -5.52 -15.58 -25.99
CA LYS A 273 -5.11 -16.57 -27.02
C LYS A 273 -4.59 -15.95 -28.33
N ASN A 274 -4.83 -14.66 -28.54
CA ASN A 274 -4.37 -13.86 -29.67
C ASN A 274 -3.16 -12.97 -29.34
N ASP A 275 -2.68 -12.97 -28.09
CA ASP A 275 -1.43 -12.33 -27.71
C ASP A 275 -0.28 -13.32 -27.94
N THR A 276 0.44 -13.13 -29.05
CA THR A 276 1.58 -13.96 -29.45
C THR A 276 2.92 -13.30 -29.11
N ALA A 277 2.95 -12.27 -28.24
CA ALA A 277 4.19 -11.56 -27.91
C ALA A 277 5.15 -12.44 -27.08
N LEU A 278 4.57 -13.33 -26.27
CA LEU A 278 5.23 -14.39 -25.51
C LEU A 278 4.42 -15.68 -25.71
N ASN A 279 5.06 -16.85 -25.78
CA ASN A 279 4.35 -18.15 -25.82
C ASN A 279 3.85 -18.59 -24.43
N GLN A 280 3.27 -17.64 -23.68
CA GLN A 280 2.82 -17.77 -22.30
C GLN A 280 1.30 -17.86 -22.26
N THR A 281 0.75 -18.77 -21.46
CA THR A 281 -0.72 -19.02 -21.39
C THR A 281 -1.39 -18.32 -20.21
N CYS A 282 -0.61 -17.91 -19.20
CA CYS A 282 -1.06 -17.16 -18.04
C CYS A 282 0.14 -16.56 -17.28
N MET A 283 -0.11 -15.53 -16.47
CA MET A 283 0.82 -14.94 -15.52
C MET A 283 0.35 -15.25 -14.08
N GLU A 284 1.25 -15.80 -13.28
CA GLU A 284 1.00 -16.12 -11.86
C GLU A 284 0.74 -14.85 -11.04
N PHE A 285 -0.14 -14.93 -10.04
CA PHE A 285 -0.49 -13.79 -9.19
C PHE A 285 -1.06 -14.25 -7.84
N THR A 286 -0.29 -14.04 -6.77
CA THR A 286 -0.76 -14.21 -5.39
C THR A 286 -1.39 -12.91 -4.89
N ARG A 287 -2.58 -13.01 -4.28
CA ARG A 287 -3.29 -11.90 -3.63
C ARG A 287 -2.49 -11.34 -2.46
N SER A 288 -2.57 -10.04 -2.20
CA SER A 288 -1.83 -9.40 -1.10
C SER A 288 -2.44 -9.71 0.26
N SER A 289 -1.61 -9.87 1.29
CA SER A 289 -2.03 -10.28 2.64
C SER A 289 -3.18 -9.43 3.18
N ALA A 290 -4.16 -10.10 3.78
CA ALA A 290 -5.33 -9.48 4.38
C ALA A 290 -5.06 -9.01 5.81
N THR A 291 -5.73 -7.94 6.21
CA THR A 291 -5.83 -7.49 7.60
C THR A 291 -7.18 -6.81 7.86
N PHE A 292 -7.45 -6.46 9.12
CA PHE A 292 -8.62 -5.68 9.50
C PHE A 292 -8.45 -4.20 9.11
N PRO A 293 -9.52 -3.48 8.73
CA PRO A 293 -9.45 -2.08 8.29
C PRO A 293 -9.21 -1.08 9.43
N ASP A 294 -9.27 -1.49 10.69
CA ASP A 294 -9.03 -0.63 11.85
C ASP A 294 -8.43 -1.38 13.04
N PHE A 295 -7.92 -0.61 14.02
CA PHE A 295 -7.27 -1.13 15.22
C PHE A 295 -8.22 -1.76 16.26
N ASN A 296 -9.54 -1.68 16.05
CA ASN A 296 -10.52 -2.45 16.84
C ASN A 296 -10.83 -3.81 16.18
N CYS A 297 -10.17 -4.13 15.07
CA CYS A 297 -10.34 -5.35 14.30
C CYS A 297 -11.77 -5.57 13.77
N SER A 298 -12.44 -4.51 13.28
CA SER A 298 -13.79 -4.67 12.71
C SER A 298 -13.81 -5.55 11.45
N THR A 299 -14.90 -6.30 11.25
CA THR A 299 -15.04 -7.24 10.12
C THR A 299 -15.85 -6.64 8.96
N THR A 300 -15.70 -5.34 8.68
CA THR A 300 -16.54 -4.66 7.69
C THR A 300 -16.12 -4.94 6.23
N HIS A 301 -14.82 -5.11 5.98
CA HIS A 301 -14.22 -5.48 4.70
C HIS A 301 -12.77 -5.95 4.90
N ARG A 302 -12.19 -6.61 3.89
CA ARG A 302 -10.76 -6.90 3.80
C ARG A 302 -9.98 -5.62 3.51
N GLU A 303 -9.01 -5.32 4.38
CA GLU A 303 -7.97 -4.34 4.08
C GLU A 303 -6.65 -5.03 3.77
N GLN A 304 -5.69 -4.31 3.19
CA GLN A 304 -4.32 -4.78 3.00
C GLN A 304 -3.38 -4.16 4.02
N LEU A 305 -2.34 -4.91 4.38
CA LEU A 305 -1.35 -4.51 5.38
C LEU A 305 -0.21 -3.70 4.72
N ASN A 306 0.14 -2.55 5.27
CA ASN A 306 1.45 -1.94 5.01
C ASN A 306 2.47 -2.52 5.99
N LEU A 307 3.46 -3.24 5.47
CA LEU A 307 4.57 -3.80 6.24
C LEU A 307 5.57 -2.72 6.69
N LEU A 308 5.55 -1.53 6.06
CA LEU A 308 6.51 -0.46 6.34
C LEU A 308 5.87 0.69 7.13
N SER A 309 6.73 1.50 7.74
CA SER A 309 6.35 2.82 8.25
C SER A 309 5.71 3.62 7.12
N SER A 310 4.60 4.31 7.38
CA SER A 310 4.00 5.19 6.36
C SER A 310 4.76 6.51 6.20
N TYR A 311 5.57 6.88 7.20
CA TYR A 311 6.32 8.12 7.24
C TYR A 311 7.52 8.09 6.28
N ILE A 312 7.96 9.27 5.84
CA ILE A 312 9.27 9.44 5.19
C ILE A 312 10.29 9.52 6.32
N ASP A 313 10.77 8.37 6.78
CA ASP A 313 11.60 8.23 7.99
C ASP A 313 12.85 7.35 7.82
N GLY A 314 13.22 7.06 6.57
CA GLY A 314 14.41 6.29 6.26
C GLY A 314 14.26 4.80 6.56
N SER A 315 13.05 4.28 6.71
CA SER A 315 12.76 2.85 6.79
C SER A 315 13.43 2.01 5.69
N ALA A 316 13.64 2.54 4.48
CA ALA A 316 14.42 1.90 3.40
C ALA A 316 15.93 1.78 3.70
N ILE A 317 16.44 2.59 4.63
CA ILE A 317 17.86 2.67 5.04
C ILE A 317 18.07 1.95 6.38
N TYR A 318 17.15 2.12 7.33
CA TYR A 318 17.29 1.74 8.74
C TYR A 318 16.45 0.53 9.16
N GLY A 319 15.47 0.13 8.35
CA GLY A 319 14.52 -0.94 8.65
C GLY A 319 13.37 -0.49 9.55
N ILE A 320 12.42 -1.40 9.75
CA ILE A 320 11.16 -1.15 10.47
C ILE A 320 11.04 -1.85 11.83
N ASP A 321 12.08 -2.58 12.24
CA ASP A 321 12.18 -3.24 13.53
C ASP A 321 13.62 -3.21 14.08
N THR A 322 13.78 -3.45 15.38
CA THR A 322 15.06 -3.39 16.07
C THR A 322 16.04 -4.50 15.68
N THR A 323 15.57 -5.62 15.13
CA THR A 323 16.41 -6.72 14.64
C THR A 323 17.08 -6.31 13.34
N ARG A 324 16.31 -5.84 12.34
CA ARG A 324 16.87 -5.32 11.08
C ARG A 324 17.73 -4.08 11.31
N ALA A 325 17.33 -3.15 12.18
CA ALA A 325 18.17 -2.00 12.54
C ALA A 325 19.50 -2.40 13.19
N SER A 326 19.52 -3.48 13.98
CA SER A 326 20.76 -4.03 14.57
C SER A 326 21.59 -4.82 13.55
N GLU A 327 20.94 -5.57 12.66
CA GLU A 327 21.58 -6.27 11.54
C GLU A 327 22.36 -5.29 10.64
N LEU A 328 21.82 -4.09 10.42
CA LEU A 328 22.42 -3.05 9.58
C LEU A 328 23.49 -2.19 10.29
N ARG A 329 23.60 -2.20 11.62
CA ARG A 329 24.58 -1.38 12.37
C ARG A 329 25.92 -2.08 12.56
N SER A 330 27.01 -1.32 12.54
CA SER A 330 28.35 -1.79 12.93
C SER A 330 28.56 -1.81 14.45
N PHE A 331 27.73 -1.06 15.19
CA PHE A 331 27.93 -0.73 16.61
C PHE A 331 29.29 -0.11 16.93
N THR A 332 29.90 0.56 15.95
CA THR A 332 31.14 1.33 16.07
C THR A 332 30.96 2.73 15.48
N ASN A 333 31.18 3.77 16.28
CA ASN A 333 31.09 5.20 15.92
C ASN A 333 29.75 5.65 15.27
N GLY A 334 28.65 4.92 15.53
CA GLY A 334 27.31 5.20 15.00
C GLY A 334 27.06 4.73 13.57
N LEU A 335 27.98 3.95 13.00
CA LEU A 335 28.00 3.59 11.58
C LEU A 335 27.03 2.44 11.23
N LEU A 336 26.56 2.47 9.99
CA LEU A 336 25.98 1.31 9.32
C LEU A 336 27.08 0.39 8.77
N LYS A 337 26.81 -0.91 8.72
CA LYS A 337 27.62 -1.89 7.98
C LYS A 337 27.64 -1.56 6.50
N THR A 338 28.70 -2.00 5.84
CA THR A 338 28.95 -1.85 4.40
C THR A 338 29.74 -3.06 3.89
N SER A 339 29.84 -3.25 2.58
CA SER A 339 30.77 -4.18 1.93
C SER A 339 31.75 -3.45 1.03
N ASP A 340 32.90 -4.06 0.72
CA ASP A 340 33.87 -3.49 -0.20
C ASP A 340 33.44 -3.69 -1.68
N PRO A 341 33.57 -2.67 -2.54
CA PRO A 341 33.23 -2.77 -3.96
C PRO A 341 34.39 -3.43 -4.71
N VAL A 342 34.58 -4.72 -4.47
CA VAL A 342 35.75 -5.50 -4.90
C VAL A 342 35.30 -6.76 -5.64
N THR A 343 35.94 -7.06 -6.77
CA THR A 343 35.65 -8.28 -7.57
C THR A 343 36.18 -9.55 -6.91
N SER A 344 35.74 -10.72 -7.40
CA SER A 344 36.35 -12.02 -7.06
C SER A 344 37.85 -12.13 -7.42
N ALA A 345 38.38 -11.23 -8.25
CA ALA A 345 39.80 -11.09 -8.56
C ALA A 345 40.52 -10.02 -7.70
N ASN A 346 39.92 -9.60 -6.58
CA ASN A 346 40.41 -8.57 -5.65
C ASN A 346 40.65 -7.18 -6.29
N VAL A 347 39.94 -6.84 -7.37
CA VAL A 347 40.01 -5.51 -8.00
C VAL A 347 38.96 -4.59 -7.39
N LYS A 348 39.39 -3.48 -6.76
CA LYS A 348 38.51 -2.42 -6.26
C LYS A 348 37.93 -1.58 -7.41
N ILE A 349 36.65 -1.27 -7.35
CA ILE A 349 35.86 -0.75 -8.48
C ILE A 349 35.57 0.76 -8.35
N LEU A 350 35.39 1.25 -7.12
CA LEU A 350 35.01 2.63 -6.79
C LEU A 350 35.66 3.07 -5.47
N ASN A 351 35.70 4.38 -5.20
CA ASN A 351 35.88 4.85 -3.83
C ASN A 351 34.54 4.79 -3.06
N GLY A 352 34.65 4.90 -1.73
CA GLY A 352 33.57 4.52 -0.82
C GLY A 352 33.30 3.01 -0.82
N THR A 353 32.12 2.63 -0.34
CA THR A 353 31.71 1.24 -0.08
C THR A 353 30.35 0.91 -0.70
N TYR A 354 29.97 -0.36 -0.73
CA TYR A 354 28.63 -0.82 -1.06
C TYR A 354 27.82 -1.13 0.21
N LEU A 355 26.52 -1.36 0.03
CA LEU A 355 25.65 -1.91 1.07
C LEU A 355 26.21 -3.26 1.59
N PRO A 356 25.87 -3.67 2.83
CA PRO A 356 26.18 -5.02 3.29
C PRO A 356 25.47 -6.07 2.41
N ASN A 357 26.01 -7.27 2.34
CA ASN A 357 25.40 -8.37 1.60
C ASN A 357 24.39 -9.12 2.47
N SER A 358 23.30 -9.56 1.84
CA SER A 358 22.37 -10.56 2.40
C SER A 358 22.89 -11.99 2.15
N ASN A 359 22.14 -12.99 2.62
CA ASN A 359 22.41 -14.40 2.33
C ASN A 359 21.92 -14.82 0.92
N ASP A 360 20.98 -14.07 0.36
CA ASP A 360 20.26 -14.40 -0.88
C ASP A 360 21.13 -14.21 -2.13
N SER A 361 20.88 -15.01 -3.16
CA SER A 361 21.64 -14.98 -4.41
C SER A 361 21.01 -14.02 -5.42
N CYS A 362 21.78 -13.02 -5.86
CA CYS A 362 21.42 -12.11 -6.95
C CYS A 362 22.53 -12.18 -8.01
N SER A 363 22.53 -13.25 -8.81
CA SER A 363 23.52 -13.48 -9.87
C SER A 363 22.83 -13.81 -11.19
N SER A 364 23.33 -13.28 -12.30
CA SER A 364 22.91 -13.69 -13.65
C SER A 364 23.26 -15.16 -13.98
N ASP A 365 24.32 -15.70 -13.37
CA ASP A 365 24.71 -17.11 -13.39
C ASP A 365 25.00 -17.60 -11.96
N SER A 366 24.50 -18.79 -11.61
CA SER A 366 24.70 -19.41 -10.30
C SER A 366 26.16 -19.73 -10.00
N SER A 367 27.03 -19.84 -11.02
CA SER A 367 28.47 -20.02 -10.85
C SER A 367 29.17 -18.83 -10.17
N LEU A 368 28.59 -17.62 -10.27
CA LEU A 368 29.21 -16.37 -9.81
C LEU A 368 29.02 -16.11 -8.31
N ASN A 369 27.95 -16.65 -7.70
CA ASN A 369 27.62 -16.54 -6.26
C ASN A 369 27.61 -15.09 -5.69
N TYR A 370 27.31 -14.08 -6.52
CA TYR A 370 27.02 -12.73 -6.06
C TYR A 370 25.72 -12.69 -5.25
N LYS A 371 25.74 -11.92 -4.17
CA LYS A 371 24.62 -11.79 -3.23
C LYS A 371 23.75 -10.58 -3.51
N CYS A 372 22.50 -10.65 -3.06
CA CYS A 372 21.63 -9.49 -3.00
C CYS A 372 22.15 -8.53 -1.91
N PHE A 373 22.06 -7.24 -2.15
CA PHE A 373 22.35 -6.19 -1.17
C PHE A 373 21.26 -6.09 -0.09
N LEU A 374 21.70 -5.80 1.13
CA LEU A 374 20.89 -5.70 2.33
C LEU A 374 20.77 -4.24 2.77
N ALA A 375 19.55 -3.74 2.90
CA ALA A 375 19.24 -2.47 3.57
C ALA A 375 17.95 -2.63 4.41
N GLY A 376 17.28 -1.53 4.73
CA GLY A 376 16.13 -1.52 5.62
C GLY A 376 14.94 -2.36 5.13
N GLU A 377 14.75 -2.48 3.82
CA GLU A 377 13.59 -3.12 3.21
C GLU A 377 13.96 -4.22 2.18
N PHE A 378 13.03 -5.12 1.89
CA PHE A 378 13.32 -6.39 1.21
C PHE A 378 13.50 -6.31 -0.31
N ARG A 379 13.07 -5.22 -0.97
CA ARG A 379 13.25 -5.00 -2.42
C ARG A 379 14.51 -4.20 -2.77
N THR A 380 15.42 -3.98 -1.81
CA THR A 380 16.68 -3.23 -1.99
C THR A 380 17.45 -3.60 -3.27
N SER A 381 17.42 -4.88 -3.67
CA SER A 381 18.12 -5.43 -4.85
C SER A 381 17.24 -5.63 -6.10
N GLU A 382 16.02 -5.08 -6.14
CA GLU A 382 15.09 -5.26 -7.26
C GLU A 382 15.71 -4.83 -8.59
N ASN A 383 16.46 -3.73 -8.61
CA ASN A 383 17.30 -3.33 -9.74
C ASN A 383 18.52 -2.50 -9.31
N LEU A 384 19.60 -2.51 -10.10
CA LEU A 384 20.85 -1.81 -9.75
C LEU A 384 20.76 -0.27 -9.72
N ALA A 385 19.76 0.35 -10.36
CA ALA A 385 19.55 1.79 -10.23
C ALA A 385 18.99 2.13 -8.83
N LEU A 386 18.04 1.34 -8.32
CA LEU A 386 17.54 1.43 -6.95
C LEU A 386 18.67 1.21 -5.93
N VAL A 387 19.53 0.19 -6.13
CA VAL A 387 20.72 -0.06 -5.28
C VAL A 387 21.62 1.17 -5.14
N SER A 388 21.75 2.00 -6.19
CA SER A 388 22.52 3.24 -6.11
C SER A 388 21.92 4.28 -5.14
N MET A 389 20.59 4.34 -5.00
CA MET A 389 19.92 5.23 -4.04
C MET A 389 20.06 4.71 -2.60
N HIS A 390 19.86 3.42 -2.35
CA HIS A 390 20.13 2.86 -1.01
C HIS A 390 21.61 3.03 -0.62
N THR A 391 22.54 2.85 -1.57
CA THR A 391 23.98 3.08 -1.33
C THR A 391 24.29 4.55 -1.05
N LEU A 392 23.69 5.49 -1.78
CA LEU A 392 23.82 6.93 -1.57
C LEU A 392 23.48 7.32 -0.12
N PHE A 393 22.30 6.94 0.36
CA PHE A 393 21.85 7.31 1.70
C PHE A 393 22.55 6.53 2.83
N ASN A 394 23.06 5.32 2.57
CA ASN A 394 23.94 4.60 3.50
C ASN A 394 25.31 5.29 3.64
N ARG A 395 25.94 5.67 2.51
CA ARG A 395 27.20 6.42 2.49
C ARG A 395 27.05 7.75 3.23
N GLU A 396 25.97 8.50 3.00
CA GLU A 396 25.71 9.78 3.67
C GLU A 396 25.55 9.62 5.19
N HIS A 397 24.81 8.61 5.66
CA HIS A 397 24.72 8.33 7.10
C HIS A 397 26.09 8.13 7.74
N ASN A 398 26.95 7.32 7.09
CA ASN A 398 28.31 7.07 7.58
C ASN A 398 29.19 8.33 7.52
N ARG A 399 29.06 9.15 6.47
CA ARG A 399 29.75 10.46 6.35
C ARG A 399 29.34 11.41 7.48
N ILE A 400 28.04 11.51 7.78
CA ILE A 400 27.51 12.34 8.88
C ILE A 400 28.03 11.81 10.23
N ALA A 401 27.89 10.51 10.50
CA ALA A 401 28.32 9.90 11.77
C ALA A 401 29.83 10.08 12.04
N GLN A 402 30.68 9.95 11.01
CA GLN A 402 32.11 10.23 11.11
C GLN A 402 32.40 11.68 11.50
N VAL A 403 31.80 12.66 10.81
CA VAL A 403 31.99 14.08 11.13
C VAL A 403 31.41 14.43 12.51
N LEU A 404 30.27 13.85 12.90
CA LEU A 404 29.72 14.00 14.25
C LEU A 404 30.64 13.41 15.33
N LYS A 405 31.36 12.30 15.05
CA LYS A 405 32.33 11.72 15.99
C LYS A 405 33.57 12.60 16.16
N THR A 406 34.06 13.20 15.07
CA THR A 406 35.16 14.18 15.12
C THR A 406 34.74 15.44 15.89
N ASN A 407 33.55 15.96 15.62
CA ASN A 407 33.01 17.16 16.28
C ASN A 407 32.62 16.90 17.74
N ASN A 408 32.25 15.67 18.10
CA ASN A 408 31.80 15.29 19.44
C ASN A 408 32.48 13.99 19.92
N PRO A 409 33.77 14.03 20.32
CA PRO A 409 34.53 12.82 20.67
C PRO A 409 33.91 11.97 21.80
N LEU A 410 33.16 12.61 22.72
CA LEU A 410 32.51 11.95 23.85
C LEU A 410 31.15 11.30 23.54
N TRP A 411 30.58 11.50 22.34
CA TRP A 411 29.30 10.86 22.00
C TRP A 411 29.45 9.34 21.83
N THR A 412 28.43 8.61 22.32
CA THR A 412 28.30 7.15 22.24
C THR A 412 27.87 6.72 20.84
N ASP A 413 28.07 5.43 20.51
CA ASP A 413 27.59 4.82 19.27
C ASP A 413 26.10 5.11 19.00
N GLU A 414 25.25 4.90 20.01
CA GLU A 414 23.81 5.16 19.91
C GLU A 414 23.49 6.63 19.61
N LYS A 415 24.17 7.57 20.29
CA LYS A 415 23.95 9.01 20.07
C LYS A 415 24.37 9.41 18.66
N LEU A 416 25.50 8.90 18.18
CA LEU A 416 26.00 9.15 16.82
C LEU A 416 25.05 8.56 15.76
N TYR A 417 24.61 7.31 15.96
CA TYR A 417 23.66 6.64 15.08
C TYR A 417 22.33 7.41 14.99
N GLN A 418 21.74 7.80 16.12
CA GLN A 418 20.42 8.48 16.11
C GLN A 418 20.49 9.93 15.60
N GLU A 419 21.58 10.66 15.85
CA GLU A 419 21.77 12.00 15.26
C GLU A 419 22.03 11.92 13.76
N ALA A 420 22.89 11.01 13.30
CA ALA A 420 23.12 10.78 11.87
C ALA A 420 21.85 10.31 11.15
N ARG A 421 21.08 9.40 11.76
CA ARG A 421 19.74 9.01 11.31
C ARG A 421 18.80 10.21 11.21
N ARG A 422 18.69 11.05 12.26
CA ARG A 422 17.78 12.21 12.23
C ARG A 422 18.16 13.21 11.13
N ILE A 423 19.45 13.48 10.93
CA ILE A 423 19.93 14.40 9.89
C ILE A 423 19.68 13.83 8.49
N ASN A 424 20.00 12.55 8.25
CA ASN A 424 19.81 11.92 6.95
C ASN A 424 18.33 11.82 6.55
N ILE A 425 17.44 11.54 7.53
CA ILE A 425 15.98 11.63 7.35
C ILE A 425 15.55 13.06 7.00
N ALA A 426 16.12 14.08 7.65
CA ALA A 426 15.80 15.46 7.37
C ALA A 426 16.24 15.89 5.95
N ILE A 427 17.40 15.40 5.48
CA ILE A 427 17.86 15.58 4.09
C ILE A 427 16.89 14.91 3.11
N LEU A 428 16.49 13.65 3.37
CA LEU A 428 15.50 12.94 2.54
C LEU A 428 14.17 13.71 2.50
N GLN A 429 13.61 14.11 3.64
CA GLN A 429 12.39 14.92 3.69
C GLN A 429 12.55 16.26 2.95
N HIS A 430 13.70 16.93 3.08
CA HIS A 430 13.95 18.19 2.38
C HIS A 430 13.93 18.01 0.85
N ILE A 431 14.70 17.05 0.32
CA ILE A 431 14.75 16.74 -1.13
C ILE A 431 13.36 16.37 -1.66
N VAL A 432 12.60 15.54 -0.93
CA VAL A 432 11.27 15.10 -1.34
C VAL A 432 10.31 16.29 -1.49
N TYR A 433 10.20 17.15 -0.46
CA TYR A 433 9.21 18.24 -0.45
C TYR A 433 9.64 19.50 -1.20
N ASN A 434 10.93 19.72 -1.47
CA ASN A 434 11.45 20.96 -2.05
C ASN A 434 12.06 20.79 -3.45
N GLU A 435 12.52 19.60 -3.84
CA GLU A 435 13.03 19.31 -5.18
C GLU A 435 12.11 18.36 -5.97
N TRP A 436 11.81 17.17 -5.45
CA TRP A 436 11.17 16.10 -6.21
C TRP A 436 9.68 16.36 -6.49
N LEU A 437 8.91 16.70 -5.45
CA LEU A 437 7.44 16.78 -5.54
C LEU A 437 6.95 17.87 -6.51
N ASN A 438 7.77 18.88 -6.78
CA ASN A 438 7.52 19.97 -7.74
C ASN A 438 7.17 19.44 -9.14
N TYR A 439 7.80 18.34 -9.56
CA TYR A 439 7.58 17.74 -10.87
C TYR A 439 6.40 16.74 -10.88
N VAL A 440 5.77 16.51 -9.73
CA VAL A 440 4.52 15.75 -9.61
C VAL A 440 3.33 16.68 -9.83
N ASP A 441 3.19 17.75 -9.03
CA ASP A 441 2.02 18.66 -9.05
C ASP A 441 2.20 19.91 -9.93
N GLY A 442 3.45 20.26 -10.30
CA GLY A 442 3.81 21.43 -11.10
C GLY A 442 3.69 22.78 -10.40
N ASN A 443 3.17 22.81 -9.17
CA ASN A 443 2.77 24.02 -8.46
C ASN A 443 3.55 24.22 -7.14
N ASN A 444 4.32 23.22 -6.71
CA ASN A 444 5.11 23.23 -5.48
C ASN A 444 4.29 23.65 -4.25
N THR A 445 3.08 23.08 -4.11
CA THR A 445 2.12 23.49 -3.08
C THR A 445 2.50 23.05 -1.66
N LEU A 446 3.49 22.16 -1.50
CA LEU A 446 3.89 21.58 -0.22
C LEU A 446 5.34 21.87 0.22
N ALA A 447 6.19 22.54 -0.58
CA ALA A 447 7.37 23.18 0.00
C ALA A 447 6.90 24.28 0.96
N PRO A 448 7.40 24.33 2.21
CA PRO A 448 7.00 25.36 3.15
C PRO A 448 7.74 26.65 2.84
N ASN A 449 7.01 27.66 2.35
CA ASN A 449 7.51 29.02 2.20
C ASN A 449 7.64 29.72 3.58
N LEU A 450 8.62 29.26 4.37
CA LEU A 450 9.00 29.80 5.67
C LEU A 450 10.27 30.63 5.53
N SER A 451 10.38 31.73 6.28
CA SER A 451 11.65 32.45 6.37
C SER A 451 12.72 31.61 7.09
N LYS A 452 13.99 32.04 7.00
CA LYS A 452 15.13 31.32 7.60
C LYS A 452 15.04 31.18 9.12
N ASN A 453 14.20 31.98 9.78
CA ASN A 453 14.10 32.04 11.24
C ASN A 453 12.79 31.41 11.78
N GLU A 454 12.02 30.72 10.93
CA GLU A 454 10.71 30.16 11.30
C GLU A 454 10.68 28.63 11.28
N TYR A 455 9.99 28.07 12.27
CA TYR A 455 9.62 26.66 12.32
C TYR A 455 8.30 26.40 11.60
N TYR A 456 8.16 25.19 11.07
CA TYR A 456 6.86 24.69 10.65
C TYR A 456 6.01 24.38 11.88
N ASN A 457 4.74 24.81 11.84
CA ASN A 457 3.77 24.65 12.93
C ASN A 457 2.47 23.95 12.46
N GLY A 458 2.53 23.22 11.34
CA GLY A 458 1.36 22.57 10.73
C GLY A 458 1.05 21.14 11.20
N TYR A 459 1.83 20.59 12.14
CA TYR A 459 1.51 19.29 12.73
C TYR A 459 0.16 19.31 13.43
N ASN A 460 -0.68 18.32 13.10
CA ASN A 460 -2.01 18.16 13.67
C ASN A 460 -2.23 16.69 14.03
N SER A 461 -2.22 16.40 15.34
CA SER A 461 -2.49 15.08 15.93
C SER A 461 -3.83 14.42 15.57
N ASN A 462 -4.74 15.12 14.87
CA ASN A 462 -5.99 14.57 14.34
C ASN A 462 -5.89 14.16 12.85
N VAL A 463 -4.78 14.45 12.17
CA VAL A 463 -4.47 13.96 10.82
C VAL A 463 -4.04 12.50 10.89
N ASN A 464 -4.43 11.71 9.89
CA ASN A 464 -4.04 10.31 9.74
C ASN A 464 -2.95 10.16 8.66
N PRO A 465 -1.65 10.10 9.03
CA PRO A 465 -0.54 9.91 8.10
C PRO A 465 -0.39 8.50 7.51
N ALA A 466 -1.19 7.50 7.90
CA ALA A 466 -1.15 6.18 7.24
C ALA A 466 -1.33 6.32 5.72
N LEU A 467 -0.79 5.40 4.93
CA LEU A 467 -0.92 5.48 3.47
C LEU A 467 -2.34 5.12 2.99
N PHE A 468 -2.86 5.88 2.02
CA PHE A 468 -4.03 5.45 1.24
C PHE A 468 -3.70 4.19 0.42
N ASN A 469 -4.60 3.21 0.40
CA ASN A 469 -4.46 2.03 -0.45
C ASN A 469 -4.40 2.46 -1.94
N GLU A 470 -5.22 3.44 -2.34
CA GLU A 470 -5.19 4.07 -3.65
C GLU A 470 -3.82 4.66 -4.03
N PHE A 471 -3.08 5.21 -3.06
CA PHE A 471 -1.76 5.81 -3.27
C PHE A 471 -0.73 4.74 -3.62
N SER A 472 -0.57 3.74 -2.74
CA SER A 472 0.40 2.65 -2.90
C SER A 472 0.07 1.66 -4.01
N THR A 473 -1.21 1.48 -4.33
CA THR A 473 -1.68 0.45 -5.27
C THR A 473 -1.92 0.99 -6.68
N ALA A 474 -2.19 2.29 -6.85
CA ALA A 474 -2.42 2.89 -8.16
C ALA A 474 -1.71 4.23 -8.38
N ALA A 475 -2.04 5.27 -7.60
CA ALA A 475 -1.72 6.64 -7.97
C ALA A 475 -0.20 6.92 -7.99
N PHE A 476 0.56 6.44 -7.01
CA PHE A 476 2.02 6.64 -6.96
C PHE A 476 2.77 5.72 -7.96
N ARG A 477 2.11 4.68 -8.47
CA ARG A 477 2.66 3.76 -9.49
C ARG A 477 2.71 4.37 -10.91
N PHE A 478 2.41 5.66 -11.05
CA PHE A 478 2.60 6.41 -12.30
C PHE A 478 4.06 6.34 -12.80
N GLY A 479 5.02 6.27 -11.86
CA GLY A 479 6.46 6.19 -12.15
C GLY A 479 6.89 4.98 -12.97
N HIS A 480 6.13 3.88 -12.96
CA HIS A 480 6.41 2.72 -13.84
C HIS A 480 6.32 3.08 -15.33
N SER A 481 5.52 4.08 -15.70
CA SER A 481 5.42 4.61 -17.08
C SER A 481 6.52 5.61 -17.47
N LEU A 482 7.54 5.75 -16.62
CA LEU A 482 8.70 6.60 -16.84
C LEU A 482 10.01 5.80 -16.99
N ILE A 483 10.00 4.51 -16.62
CA ILE A 483 11.17 3.63 -16.63
C ILE A 483 11.47 3.13 -18.04
N ARG A 484 12.73 3.27 -18.47
CA ARG A 484 13.20 2.83 -19.80
C ARG A 484 13.50 1.33 -19.83
N ASP A 485 13.42 0.76 -21.03
CA ASP A 485 13.89 -0.60 -21.32
C ASP A 485 15.41 -0.77 -21.19
N LYS A 486 16.16 0.32 -21.42
CA LYS A 486 17.62 0.34 -21.37
C LYS A 486 18.13 1.52 -20.56
N PHE A 487 19.18 1.25 -19.80
CA PHE A 487 19.87 2.20 -18.95
C PHE A 487 21.23 2.48 -19.56
N SER A 488 21.53 3.75 -19.84
CA SER A 488 22.87 4.17 -20.21
C SER A 488 23.85 3.87 -19.08
N ARG A 489 25.14 3.69 -19.41
CA ARG A 489 26.24 3.66 -18.44
C ARG A 489 27.27 4.71 -18.84
N ILE A 490 27.67 5.58 -17.91
CA ILE A 490 28.61 6.68 -18.16
C ILE A 490 29.68 6.69 -17.08
N SER A 491 30.96 6.57 -17.44
CA SER A 491 32.07 6.54 -16.48
C SER A 491 32.34 7.92 -15.84
N SER A 492 33.11 7.93 -14.74
CA SER A 492 33.70 9.13 -14.12
C SER A 492 34.49 10.02 -15.09
N LYS A 493 34.93 9.47 -16.23
CA LYS A 493 35.62 10.18 -17.31
C LYS A 493 34.68 10.66 -18.43
N ASN A 494 33.37 10.67 -18.17
CA ASN A 494 32.30 10.98 -19.12
C ASN A 494 32.34 10.13 -20.41
N VAL A 495 32.82 8.88 -20.31
CA VAL A 495 32.84 7.92 -21.43
C VAL A 495 31.56 7.08 -21.40
N ASN A 496 30.84 7.06 -22.52
CA ASN A 496 29.69 6.17 -22.71
C ASN A 496 30.15 4.70 -22.77
N LEU A 497 29.58 3.88 -21.90
CA LEU A 497 29.80 2.45 -21.78
C LEU A 497 28.60 1.68 -22.37
N PRO A 498 28.73 0.37 -22.71
CA PRO A 498 27.63 -0.42 -23.23
C PRO A 498 26.42 -0.40 -22.27
N PRO A 499 25.21 -0.02 -22.73
CA PRO A 499 24.03 0.07 -21.89
C PRO A 499 23.54 -1.32 -21.48
N LEU A 500 22.83 -1.38 -20.35
CA LEU A 500 22.17 -2.60 -19.85
C LEU A 500 20.67 -2.55 -20.18
N ASN A 501 20.04 -3.71 -20.41
CA ASN A 501 18.58 -3.79 -20.42
C ASN A 501 18.08 -3.91 -18.97
N PHE A 502 16.83 -3.52 -18.68
CA PHE A 502 16.28 -3.66 -17.31
C PHE A 502 16.35 -5.12 -16.81
N SER A 503 16.12 -6.10 -17.70
CA SER A 503 16.27 -7.54 -17.45
C SER A 503 17.64 -7.96 -16.90
N ASP A 504 18.69 -7.18 -17.18
CA ASP A 504 20.08 -7.52 -16.86
C ASP A 504 20.51 -6.90 -15.52
N MET A 505 19.76 -5.90 -15.06
CA MET A 505 19.93 -5.23 -13.76
C MET A 505 18.97 -5.78 -12.69
N ALA A 506 17.89 -6.47 -13.09
CA ALA A 506 16.84 -6.92 -12.18
C ALA A 506 17.27 -8.16 -11.37
N PHE A 507 17.34 -8.03 -10.04
CA PHE A 507 17.86 -9.03 -9.10
C PHE A 507 19.23 -9.64 -9.50
N LYS A 508 20.09 -8.83 -10.13
CA LYS A 508 21.40 -9.23 -10.67
C LYS A 508 22.49 -8.28 -10.19
N SER A 509 23.29 -8.72 -9.23
CA SER A 509 24.37 -7.95 -8.62
C SER A 509 25.67 -8.01 -9.41
N ASP A 510 25.83 -8.91 -10.38
CA ASP A 510 27.06 -9.07 -11.17
C ASP A 510 27.52 -7.79 -11.87
N TYR A 511 26.60 -6.99 -12.44
CA TYR A 511 26.95 -5.69 -13.03
C TYR A 511 27.28 -4.60 -11.99
N ALA A 512 26.96 -4.77 -10.70
CA ALA A 512 27.50 -3.92 -9.65
C ALA A 512 29.00 -4.18 -9.43
N TYR A 513 29.49 -5.37 -9.81
CA TYR A 513 30.90 -5.76 -9.70
C TYR A 513 31.65 -5.70 -11.05
N ASP A 514 31.11 -5.02 -12.07
CA ASP A 514 31.79 -4.77 -13.35
C ASP A 514 32.91 -3.72 -13.20
N SER A 515 34.13 -4.19 -12.94
CA SER A 515 35.33 -3.36 -12.81
C SER A 515 35.77 -2.64 -14.07
N LYS A 516 35.22 -2.99 -15.25
CA LYS A 516 35.46 -2.28 -16.51
C LYS A 516 34.47 -1.13 -16.73
N ALA A 517 33.44 -1.03 -15.89
CA ALA A 517 32.32 -0.10 -16.04
C ALA A 517 31.95 0.64 -14.75
N GLU A 518 32.84 0.72 -13.75
CA GLU A 518 32.60 1.45 -12.49
C GLU A 518 31.35 0.99 -11.70
N GLY A 519 30.91 -0.26 -11.90
CA GLY A 519 29.78 -0.85 -11.19
C GLY A 519 28.51 0.01 -11.20
N ILE A 520 27.92 0.24 -10.02
CA ILE A 520 26.67 1.01 -9.88
C ILE A 520 26.83 2.52 -10.15
N GLN A 521 28.06 3.06 -10.12
CA GLN A 521 28.27 4.49 -10.36
C GLN A 521 27.93 4.86 -11.80
N SER A 522 28.35 4.05 -12.78
CA SER A 522 28.07 4.38 -14.18
C SER A 522 26.59 4.26 -14.54
N ILE A 523 25.86 3.38 -13.85
CA ILE A 523 24.40 3.26 -13.92
C ILE A 523 23.74 4.52 -13.36
N LEU A 524 24.21 5.04 -12.22
CA LEU A 524 23.74 6.31 -11.63
C LEU A 524 24.03 7.50 -12.55
N SER A 525 25.24 7.64 -13.07
CA SER A 525 25.59 8.65 -14.08
C SER A 525 24.69 8.54 -15.32
N GLY A 526 24.34 7.30 -15.70
CA GLY A 526 23.36 6.99 -16.74
C GLY A 526 21.97 7.53 -16.44
N THR A 527 21.40 7.26 -15.26
CA THR A 527 20.03 7.71 -14.90
C THR A 527 19.93 9.22 -14.69
N ILE A 528 21.02 9.90 -14.32
CA ILE A 528 21.10 11.37 -14.23
C ILE A 528 21.01 12.03 -15.61
N ASN A 529 21.59 11.40 -16.65
CA ASN A 529 21.67 11.97 -18.00
C ASN A 529 20.56 11.48 -18.94
N ASP A 530 20.10 10.23 -18.76
CA ASP A 530 18.98 9.64 -19.50
C ASP A 530 17.68 10.43 -19.27
N ARG A 531 16.80 10.47 -20.28
CA ARG A 531 15.43 11.00 -20.18
C ARG A 531 14.48 9.86 -19.83
N CYS A 532 13.48 10.10 -18.97
CA CYS A 532 12.38 9.15 -18.75
C CYS A 532 11.67 8.78 -20.07
N TRP A 533 10.99 7.63 -20.10
CA TRP A 533 9.88 7.47 -21.05
C TRP A 533 8.79 8.53 -20.75
N LYS A 534 8.11 9.00 -21.79
CA LYS A 534 6.99 9.93 -21.64
C LYS A 534 5.88 9.27 -20.85
N PHE A 535 5.36 9.96 -19.83
CA PHE A 535 4.24 9.48 -19.01
C PHE A 535 3.11 8.87 -19.86
N GLY A 536 2.60 7.72 -19.41
CA GLY A 536 1.65 6.89 -20.14
C GLY A 536 2.28 5.76 -20.96
N SER A 537 3.59 5.80 -21.23
CA SER A 537 4.29 4.76 -22.01
C SER A 537 4.88 3.69 -21.08
N PHE A 538 4.58 2.42 -21.30
CA PHE A 538 5.34 1.33 -20.69
C PHE A 538 6.47 0.84 -21.61
N GLY A 539 7.62 0.51 -21.00
CA GLY A 539 8.69 -0.21 -21.69
C GLY A 539 8.31 -1.66 -21.99
N PHE A 540 8.81 -2.18 -23.11
CA PHE A 540 8.66 -3.60 -23.47
C PHE A 540 9.16 -4.54 -22.36
N GLU A 541 10.27 -4.23 -21.70
CA GLU A 541 10.87 -5.06 -20.65
C GLU A 541 9.95 -5.18 -19.43
N LEU A 542 9.38 -4.05 -18.95
CA LEU A 542 8.45 -4.09 -17.81
C LEU A 542 7.07 -4.69 -18.15
N GLN A 543 6.67 -4.64 -19.41
CA GLN A 543 5.37 -5.15 -19.87
C GLN A 543 5.43 -6.62 -20.34
N ASN A 544 6.61 -7.17 -20.67
CA ASN A 544 6.72 -8.49 -21.30
C ASN A 544 7.90 -9.35 -20.79
N ARG A 545 8.80 -8.83 -19.93
CA ARG A 545 10.01 -9.54 -19.48
C ARG A 545 10.35 -9.32 -18.01
N LEU A 546 9.49 -8.67 -17.22
CA LEU A 546 9.77 -8.45 -15.80
C LEU A 546 9.90 -9.81 -15.09
N PHE A 547 11.06 -10.01 -14.45
CA PHE A 547 11.48 -11.27 -13.83
C PHE A 547 11.40 -12.49 -14.78
N GLY A 548 11.61 -12.24 -16.08
CA GLY A 548 11.53 -13.24 -17.14
C GLY A 548 12.55 -14.38 -16.96
N LYS A 549 12.06 -15.61 -16.85
CA LYS A 549 12.86 -16.82 -16.68
C LYS A 549 12.46 -17.91 -17.68
N THR A 550 13.42 -18.74 -18.07
CA THR A 550 13.20 -19.92 -18.92
C THR A 550 13.45 -21.19 -18.11
N GLU A 551 12.41 -21.97 -17.86
CA GLU A 551 12.47 -23.25 -17.16
C GLU A 551 11.88 -24.35 -18.06
N ASN A 552 12.58 -25.47 -18.22
CA ASN A 552 12.14 -26.58 -19.08
C ASN A 552 11.75 -26.15 -20.52
N ASN A 553 12.50 -25.19 -21.09
CA ASN A 553 12.24 -24.53 -22.39
C ASN A 553 10.95 -23.68 -22.47
N ILE A 554 10.27 -23.43 -21.36
CA ILE A 554 9.11 -22.53 -21.26
C ILE A 554 9.59 -21.18 -20.70
N PHE A 555 9.38 -20.10 -21.45
CA PHE A 555 9.59 -18.75 -20.94
C PHE A 555 8.36 -18.29 -20.15
N SER A 556 8.59 -17.66 -19.00
CA SER A 556 7.57 -17.08 -18.14
C SER A 556 8.03 -15.72 -17.64
N ALA A 557 7.16 -14.71 -17.72
CA ALA A 557 7.44 -13.35 -17.27
C ALA A 557 6.18 -12.67 -16.70
N VAL A 558 6.40 -11.51 -16.08
CA VAL A 558 5.38 -10.62 -15.55
C VAL A 558 5.15 -9.43 -16.48
N ASP A 559 3.89 -9.07 -16.67
CA ASP A 559 3.47 -7.76 -17.19
C ASP A 559 3.15 -6.86 -15.98
N LEU A 560 4.00 -5.85 -15.74
CA LEU A 560 3.87 -4.96 -14.60
C LEU A 560 2.61 -4.07 -14.69
N LEU A 561 2.21 -3.67 -15.90
CA LEU A 561 1.03 -2.84 -16.13
C LEU A 561 -0.23 -3.66 -15.80
N ALA A 562 -0.34 -4.87 -16.36
CA ALA A 562 -1.41 -5.81 -16.05
C ALA A 562 -1.44 -6.16 -14.54
N THR A 563 -0.27 -6.35 -13.92
CA THR A 563 -0.14 -6.57 -12.47
C THR A 563 -0.65 -5.40 -11.64
N ASN A 564 -0.41 -4.15 -12.05
CA ASN A 564 -0.94 -2.97 -11.34
C ASN A 564 -2.48 -2.91 -11.41
N ILE A 565 -3.07 -3.24 -12.56
CA ILE A 565 -4.53 -3.31 -12.71
C ILE A 565 -5.10 -4.48 -11.86
N GLN A 566 -4.49 -5.66 -11.93
CA GLN A 566 -4.92 -6.84 -11.16
C GLN A 566 -4.80 -6.61 -9.64
N ARG A 567 -3.75 -5.92 -9.18
CA ARG A 567 -3.57 -5.53 -7.77
C ARG A 567 -4.62 -4.50 -7.34
N GLY A 568 -5.01 -3.56 -8.21
CA GLY A 568 -6.15 -2.69 -7.97
C GLY A 568 -7.47 -3.44 -7.75
N ARG A 569 -7.72 -4.52 -8.51
CA ARG A 569 -8.89 -5.40 -8.36
C ARG A 569 -8.82 -6.28 -7.10
N ASP A 570 -7.65 -6.80 -6.78
CA ASP A 570 -7.35 -7.56 -5.55
C ASP A 570 -7.52 -6.74 -4.27
N HIS A 571 -7.16 -5.46 -4.32
CA HIS A 571 -7.31 -4.51 -3.22
C HIS A 571 -8.72 -3.87 -3.15
N GLY A 572 -9.63 -4.22 -4.07
CA GLY A 572 -10.98 -3.66 -4.12
C GLY A 572 -10.97 -2.14 -4.32
N LEU A 573 -10.10 -1.59 -5.17
CA LEU A 573 -10.17 -0.18 -5.52
C LEU A 573 -11.44 0.12 -6.33
N GLN A 574 -12.04 1.30 -6.11
CA GLN A 574 -13.22 1.73 -6.86
C GLN A 574 -12.88 1.95 -8.36
N PRO A 575 -13.89 2.02 -9.25
CA PRO A 575 -13.68 2.46 -10.62
C PRO A 575 -13.13 3.89 -10.69
N TYR A 576 -12.26 4.15 -11.65
CA TYR A 576 -11.61 5.43 -11.94
C TYR A 576 -12.58 6.63 -11.85
N VAL A 577 -13.77 6.52 -12.43
CA VAL A 577 -14.77 7.61 -12.45
C VAL A 577 -15.26 8.04 -11.06
N LYS A 578 -15.17 7.18 -10.04
CA LYS A 578 -15.49 7.55 -8.66
C LYS A 578 -14.44 8.50 -8.07
N TYR A 579 -13.17 8.31 -8.43
CA TYR A 579 -12.08 9.20 -8.04
C TYR A 579 -12.10 10.51 -8.83
N VAL A 580 -12.46 10.48 -10.12
CA VAL A 580 -12.76 11.70 -10.90
C VAL A 580 -13.84 12.55 -10.21
N LYS A 581 -14.94 11.92 -9.77
CA LYS A 581 -16.01 12.62 -9.03
C LYS A 581 -15.55 13.14 -7.67
N HIS A 582 -14.73 12.38 -6.94
CA HIS A 582 -14.19 12.78 -5.64
C HIS A 582 -13.22 13.97 -5.74
N CYS A 583 -12.29 13.93 -6.69
CA CYS A 583 -11.23 14.94 -6.85
C CYS A 583 -11.71 16.22 -7.54
N HIS A 584 -12.54 16.08 -8.59
CA HIS A 584 -12.83 17.18 -9.52
C HIS A 584 -14.31 17.58 -9.55
N GLY A 585 -15.18 16.86 -8.83
CA GLY A 585 -16.63 17.10 -8.81
C GLY A 585 -17.37 16.67 -10.09
N ILE A 586 -16.66 16.20 -11.12
CA ILE A 586 -17.20 15.81 -12.43
C ILE A 586 -17.95 14.48 -12.34
N ASP A 587 -19.22 14.44 -12.75
CA ASP A 587 -19.92 13.19 -13.00
C ASP A 587 -19.56 12.65 -14.39
N VAL A 588 -19.15 11.37 -14.46
CA VAL A 588 -18.83 10.68 -15.70
C VAL A 588 -19.80 9.52 -15.87
N THR A 589 -20.64 9.62 -16.90
CA THR A 589 -21.71 8.68 -17.26
C THR A 589 -21.50 8.07 -18.65
N THR A 590 -20.81 8.80 -19.53
CA THR A 590 -20.41 8.38 -20.87
C THR A 590 -18.90 8.52 -21.05
N PHE A 591 -18.35 7.83 -22.07
CA PHE A 591 -16.96 8.01 -22.47
C PHE A 591 -16.66 9.42 -23.04
N ASP A 592 -17.69 10.14 -23.48
CA ASP A 592 -17.56 11.49 -24.03
C ASP A 592 -17.31 12.54 -22.92
N ASP A 593 -17.85 12.31 -21.71
CA ASP A 593 -17.66 13.17 -20.53
C ASP A 593 -16.16 13.26 -20.13
N LEU A 594 -15.37 12.24 -20.50
CA LEU A 594 -13.93 12.14 -20.24
C LEU A 594 -13.08 13.10 -21.09
N LYS A 595 -13.61 13.75 -22.13
CA LYS A 595 -12.84 14.66 -23.03
C LYS A 595 -12.17 15.84 -22.30
N THR A 596 -12.66 16.17 -21.10
CA THR A 596 -12.07 17.17 -20.20
C THR A 596 -10.75 16.72 -19.60
N LEU A 597 -10.54 15.42 -19.38
CA LEU A 597 -9.38 14.82 -18.68
C LEU A 597 -8.52 13.92 -19.59
N ILE A 598 -9.11 13.23 -20.55
CA ILE A 598 -8.49 12.21 -21.40
C ILE A 598 -8.53 12.67 -22.87
N LEU A 599 -7.45 12.44 -23.63
CA LEU A 599 -7.41 12.77 -25.06
C LEU A 599 -8.23 11.76 -25.89
N SER A 600 -8.88 12.19 -26.97
CA SER A 600 -9.77 11.34 -27.77
C SER A 600 -9.19 9.97 -28.21
N PRO A 601 -7.90 9.84 -28.61
CA PRO A 601 -7.32 8.52 -28.90
C PRO A 601 -7.27 7.60 -27.67
N ASN A 602 -6.97 8.16 -26.49
CA ASN A 602 -6.95 7.42 -25.24
C ASN A 602 -8.37 7.02 -24.80
N ILE A 603 -9.39 7.86 -25.06
CA ILE A 603 -10.80 7.51 -24.87
C ILE A 603 -11.17 6.33 -25.78
N ALA A 604 -10.77 6.36 -27.06
CA ALA A 604 -11.02 5.26 -28.00
C ALA A 604 -10.33 3.94 -27.58
N SER A 605 -9.10 3.99 -27.06
CA SER A 605 -8.46 2.82 -26.44
C SER A 605 -9.30 2.27 -25.27
N LEU A 606 -9.77 3.11 -24.35
CA LEU A 606 -10.59 2.67 -23.22
C LEU A 606 -11.96 2.10 -23.67
N GLN A 607 -12.61 2.74 -24.65
CA GLN A 607 -13.86 2.28 -25.28
C GLN A 607 -13.73 0.90 -25.94
N SER A 608 -12.55 0.55 -26.46
CA SER A 608 -12.35 -0.73 -27.15
C SER A 608 -12.18 -1.94 -26.20
N VAL A 609 -12.06 -1.71 -24.88
CA VAL A 609 -11.91 -2.79 -23.88
C VAL A 609 -12.89 -2.73 -22.70
N TYR A 610 -13.40 -1.57 -22.30
CA TYR A 610 -14.39 -1.47 -21.21
C TYR A 610 -15.81 -1.30 -21.76
N GLU A 611 -16.78 -2.09 -21.26
CA GLU A 611 -18.19 -1.99 -21.66
C GLU A 611 -18.83 -0.66 -21.21
N ASN A 612 -18.45 -0.16 -20.03
CA ASN A 612 -18.90 1.13 -19.52
C ASN A 612 -17.74 1.93 -18.87
N VAL A 613 -17.86 3.25 -18.81
CA VAL A 613 -16.93 4.12 -18.05
C VAL A 613 -16.86 3.77 -16.56
N ALA A 614 -17.97 3.28 -16.00
CA ALA A 614 -18.04 2.78 -14.62
C ALA A 614 -17.24 1.48 -14.39
N ASP A 615 -16.69 0.86 -15.43
CA ASP A 615 -15.88 -0.35 -15.33
C ASP A 615 -14.38 -0.07 -15.29
N ILE A 616 -13.94 1.13 -15.67
CA ILE A 616 -12.52 1.49 -15.83
C ILE A 616 -11.79 1.38 -14.49
N ASP A 617 -10.72 0.59 -14.43
CA ASP A 617 -9.87 0.45 -13.24
C ASP A 617 -9.09 1.74 -12.96
N LEU A 618 -8.93 2.15 -11.69
CA LEU A 618 -8.23 3.41 -11.33
C LEU A 618 -6.87 3.57 -12.01
N TYR A 619 -6.05 2.52 -12.03
CA TYR A 619 -4.72 2.60 -12.66
C TYR A 619 -4.81 2.82 -14.18
N ALA A 620 -5.71 2.11 -14.87
CA ALA A 620 -5.88 2.21 -16.32
C ALA A 620 -6.47 3.58 -16.74
N GLY A 621 -7.47 4.08 -16.01
CA GLY A 621 -8.07 5.39 -16.28
C GLY A 621 -7.12 6.55 -16.00
N GLY A 622 -6.45 6.54 -14.84
CA GLY A 622 -5.51 7.60 -14.46
C GLY A 622 -4.24 7.62 -15.32
N LEU A 623 -3.75 6.47 -15.77
CA LEU A 623 -2.62 6.40 -16.72
C LEU A 623 -2.95 7.04 -18.09
N MET A 624 -4.23 7.10 -18.44
CA MET A 624 -4.72 7.61 -19.73
C MET A 624 -5.10 9.11 -19.71
N GLU A 625 -5.14 9.75 -18.54
CA GLU A 625 -5.33 11.20 -18.42
C GLU A 625 -4.22 12.00 -19.13
N LYS A 626 -4.59 13.19 -19.61
CA LYS A 626 -3.62 14.18 -20.08
C LYS A 626 -2.91 14.81 -18.87
N ARG A 627 -1.62 15.08 -19.01
CA ARG A 627 -0.82 15.84 -18.03
C ARG A 627 -1.41 17.25 -17.90
N THR A 628 -1.42 17.81 -16.68
CA THR A 628 -1.96 19.15 -16.41
C THR A 628 -1.08 20.27 -16.98
N SER A 629 0.23 20.02 -17.14
CA SER A 629 1.18 20.83 -17.91
C SER A 629 2.30 19.96 -18.53
N ASN A 630 3.24 20.59 -19.24
CA ASN A 630 4.46 19.94 -19.73
C ASN A 630 5.47 19.57 -18.61
N PHE A 631 5.31 20.11 -17.39
CA PHE A 631 6.24 19.93 -16.28
C PHE A 631 5.71 19.00 -15.17
N THR A 632 4.41 18.70 -15.16
CA THR A 632 3.71 17.85 -14.19
C THR A 632 3.69 16.39 -14.64
N LEU A 633 4.21 15.44 -13.88
CA LEU A 633 4.27 14.04 -14.29
C LEU A 633 3.04 13.22 -13.87
N ALA A 634 2.46 13.52 -12.71
CA ALA A 634 1.17 12.94 -12.34
C ALA A 634 0.04 13.75 -13.03
N PRO A 635 -0.91 13.10 -13.71
CA PRO A 635 -2.10 13.77 -14.21
C PRO A 635 -3.12 14.00 -13.08
N ALA A 636 -4.19 14.73 -13.37
CA ALA A 636 -5.06 15.37 -12.38
C ALA A 636 -5.59 14.45 -11.27
N THR A 637 -6.07 13.25 -11.58
CA THR A 637 -6.65 12.33 -10.58
C THR A 637 -5.56 11.64 -9.73
N PHE A 638 -4.40 11.30 -10.32
CA PHE A 638 -3.28 10.80 -9.55
C PHE A 638 -2.64 11.90 -8.69
N ALA A 639 -2.49 13.12 -9.22
CA ALA A 639 -1.97 14.27 -8.47
C ALA A 639 -2.85 14.60 -7.26
N CYS A 640 -4.18 14.56 -7.41
CA CYS A 640 -5.13 14.69 -6.29
C CYS A 640 -4.83 13.70 -5.15
N ILE A 641 -4.72 12.40 -5.46
CA ILE A 641 -4.48 11.34 -4.46
C ILE A 641 -3.08 11.47 -3.84
N VAL A 642 -2.05 11.72 -4.68
CA VAL A 642 -0.66 11.86 -4.24
C VAL A 642 -0.48 13.08 -3.34
N MET A 643 -0.95 14.26 -3.76
CA MET A 643 -0.78 15.48 -2.98
C MET A 643 -1.59 15.46 -1.68
N LYS A 644 -2.76 14.80 -1.66
CA LYS A 644 -3.50 14.57 -0.40
C LYS A 644 -2.73 13.66 0.56
N GLN A 645 -2.06 12.60 0.06
CA GLN A 645 -1.22 11.75 0.91
C GLN A 645 0.01 12.50 1.43
N MET A 646 0.73 13.24 0.56
CA MET A 646 1.90 14.02 0.96
C MET A 646 1.54 15.12 1.98
N THR A 647 0.36 15.72 1.86
CA THR A 647 -0.20 16.64 2.88
C THR A 647 -0.43 15.92 4.21
N ASP A 648 -1.06 14.74 4.19
CA ASP A 648 -1.32 13.97 5.42
C ASP A 648 -0.04 13.49 6.11
N LEU A 649 1.01 13.21 5.34
CA LEU A 649 2.32 12.81 5.86
C LEU A 649 3.02 13.99 6.54
N LYS A 650 3.14 15.12 5.85
CA LYS A 650 3.75 16.34 6.40
C LYS A 650 3.02 16.84 7.65
N ASN A 651 1.69 16.86 7.60
CA ASN A 651 0.87 17.42 8.67
C ASN A 651 0.60 16.40 9.80
N GLY A 652 0.78 15.10 9.54
CA GLY A 652 0.61 14.02 10.51
C GLY A 652 1.90 13.53 11.18
N ASP A 653 3.08 13.95 10.70
CA ASP A 653 4.38 13.60 11.26
C ASP A 653 4.83 14.60 12.34
N ARG A 654 4.78 14.18 13.61
CA ARG A 654 5.28 14.95 14.77
C ARG A 654 6.77 15.28 14.64
N PHE A 655 7.53 14.44 13.97
CA PHE A 655 8.98 14.57 13.79
C PHE A 655 9.37 15.16 12.42
N TYR A 656 8.42 15.68 11.62
CA TYR A 656 8.74 16.35 10.34
C TYR A 656 9.83 17.39 10.56
N TYR A 657 10.84 17.41 9.69
CA TYR A 657 12.14 17.99 10.06
C TYR A 657 12.10 19.46 10.49
N GLU A 658 11.17 20.25 9.97
CA GLU A 658 11.01 21.68 10.31
C GLU A 658 10.08 21.95 11.50
N ASN A 659 9.46 20.94 12.11
CA ASN A 659 8.62 21.13 13.30
C ASN A 659 9.44 21.70 14.46
N GLY A 660 8.94 22.77 15.08
CA GLY A 660 9.59 23.40 16.23
C GLY A 660 9.50 22.59 17.54
N PRO A 661 10.25 23.00 18.58
CA PRO A 661 10.36 22.27 19.86
C PRO A 661 9.04 22.13 20.63
N ASN A 662 8.03 22.95 20.32
CA ASN A 662 6.67 22.84 20.87
C ASN A 662 5.94 21.54 20.47
N VAL A 663 6.45 20.82 19.46
CA VAL A 663 5.86 19.61 18.89
C VAL A 663 6.89 18.49 18.76
N ASN A 664 8.08 18.81 18.24
CA ASN A 664 9.14 17.86 17.98
C ASN A 664 10.19 17.93 19.12
N PRO A 665 10.30 16.92 20.00
CA PRO A 665 11.27 16.92 21.09
C PRO A 665 12.74 16.76 20.64
N SER A 666 12.99 16.49 19.35
CA SER A 666 14.32 16.65 18.72
C SER A 666 14.30 17.63 17.54
N ALA A 667 13.50 18.69 17.65
CA ALA A 667 13.55 19.82 16.73
C ALA A 667 15.00 20.29 16.54
N PHE A 668 15.40 20.41 15.28
CA PHE A 668 16.67 21.05 14.93
C PHE A 668 16.64 22.52 15.32
N SER A 669 17.78 23.13 15.64
CA SER A 669 17.85 24.58 15.77
C SER A 669 17.65 25.27 14.41
N LEU A 670 17.29 26.56 14.40
CA LEU A 670 17.17 27.34 13.16
C LEU A 670 18.49 27.33 12.35
N ASP A 671 19.63 27.37 13.04
CA ASP A 671 20.97 27.22 12.45
C ASP A 671 21.18 25.87 11.73
N GLN A 672 20.69 24.78 12.34
CA GLN A 672 20.75 23.42 11.80
C GLN A 672 19.78 23.25 10.62
N LEU A 673 18.56 23.79 10.72
CA LEU A 673 17.61 23.84 9.61
C LEU A 673 18.17 24.63 8.43
N ALA A 674 18.86 25.73 8.68
CA ALA A 674 19.54 26.51 7.65
C ALA A 674 20.67 25.73 6.95
N GLN A 675 21.27 24.70 7.57
CA GLN A 675 22.21 23.80 6.88
C GLN A 675 21.48 22.70 6.09
N ILE A 676 20.40 22.12 6.63
CA ILE A 676 19.60 21.11 5.91
C ILE A 676 18.98 21.70 4.64
N LYS A 677 18.46 22.94 4.72
CA LYS A 677 17.86 23.69 3.60
C LYS A 677 18.84 24.14 2.50
N GLN A 678 20.12 23.74 2.57
CA GLN A 678 21.13 23.93 1.51
C GLN A 678 21.44 22.64 0.73
N VAL A 679 20.95 21.49 1.19
CA VAL A 679 21.29 20.18 0.59
C VAL A 679 20.40 19.92 -0.62
N THR A 680 21.01 19.66 -1.77
CA THR A 680 20.33 19.17 -2.98
C THR A 680 20.70 17.72 -3.25
N LEU A 681 19.85 16.96 -3.96
CA LEU A 681 20.21 15.60 -4.38
C LEU A 681 21.49 15.60 -5.26
N ALA A 682 21.72 16.66 -6.03
CA ALA A 682 22.95 16.84 -6.79
C ALA A 682 24.19 16.90 -5.88
N GLY A 683 24.19 17.77 -4.86
CA GLY A 683 25.31 17.86 -3.91
C GLY A 683 25.45 16.63 -3.02
N LEU A 684 24.34 16.00 -2.65
CA LEU A 684 24.33 14.72 -1.92
C LEU A 684 25.04 13.62 -2.72
N ILE A 685 24.81 13.54 -4.05
CA ILE A 685 25.52 12.62 -4.94
C ILE A 685 27.01 13.00 -5.03
N CYS A 686 27.35 14.27 -5.22
CA CYS A 686 28.74 14.74 -5.25
C CYS A 686 29.53 14.49 -3.94
N ASN A 687 28.85 14.39 -2.79
CA ASN A 687 29.48 14.04 -1.51
C ASN A 687 29.80 12.55 -1.36
N ASN A 688 29.20 11.68 -2.19
CA ASN A 688 29.13 10.24 -1.96
C ASN A 688 29.49 9.38 -3.19
N TYR A 689 29.76 9.98 -4.36
CA TYR A 689 30.20 9.31 -5.60
C TYR A 689 31.31 10.10 -6.31
N ASP A 690 32.19 9.39 -7.04
CA ASP A 690 33.37 9.93 -7.74
C ASP A 690 33.00 10.58 -9.08
N LEU A 691 32.08 11.55 -9.08
CA LEU A 691 31.64 12.28 -10.29
C LEU A 691 32.35 13.63 -10.40
N PRO A 692 32.92 14.01 -11.57
CA PRO A 692 33.54 15.33 -11.74
C PRO A 692 32.49 16.45 -11.90
N THR A 693 31.36 16.12 -12.54
CA THR A 693 30.36 17.08 -13.03
C THR A 693 28.96 16.50 -12.94
N ILE A 694 27.96 17.34 -12.63
CA ILE A 694 26.56 16.93 -12.45
C ILE A 694 25.60 18.05 -12.92
N PRO A 695 24.37 17.75 -13.38
CA PRO A 695 23.34 18.79 -13.58
C PRO A 695 22.98 19.44 -12.24
N GLN A 696 22.77 20.77 -12.24
CA GLN A 696 22.47 21.53 -11.02
C GLN A 696 21.25 21.00 -10.24
N ASN A 697 20.21 20.55 -10.96
CA ASN A 697 19.13 19.72 -10.45
C ASN A 697 19.10 18.42 -11.26
N VAL A 698 19.34 17.28 -10.60
CA VAL A 698 19.44 15.96 -11.25
C VAL A 698 18.11 15.39 -11.74
N PHE A 699 16.96 15.87 -11.25
CA PHE A 699 15.65 15.46 -11.76
C PHE A 699 15.34 16.06 -13.14
N LEU A 700 16.09 17.08 -13.54
CA LEU A 700 16.03 17.69 -14.86
C LEU A 700 17.25 17.28 -15.70
N ASN A 701 17.04 17.12 -17.01
CA ASN A 701 18.14 16.90 -17.95
C ASN A 701 18.99 18.17 -18.11
N PRO A 702 20.27 18.04 -18.54
CA PRO A 702 21.11 19.18 -18.90
C PRO A 702 20.45 20.15 -19.89
N SER A 703 20.44 21.44 -19.58
CA SER A 703 19.92 22.50 -20.44
C SER A 703 20.49 23.87 -20.05
N THR A 704 20.16 24.93 -20.80
CA THR A 704 20.59 26.30 -20.47
C THR A 704 20.02 26.81 -19.14
N SER A 705 18.87 26.29 -18.70
CA SER A 705 18.25 26.58 -17.39
C SER A 705 18.54 25.53 -16.32
N ASN A 706 19.23 24.44 -16.65
CA ASN A 706 19.75 23.44 -15.73
C ASN A 706 21.18 23.05 -16.16
N PRO A 707 22.17 23.92 -15.90
CA PRO A 707 23.53 23.72 -16.38
C PRO A 707 24.20 22.53 -15.70
N ILE A 708 25.19 21.95 -16.39
CA ILE A 708 26.14 21.03 -15.76
C ILE A 708 27.17 21.87 -14.99
N VAL A 709 27.39 21.53 -13.73
CA VAL A 709 28.33 22.19 -12.81
C VAL A 709 29.37 21.20 -12.30
N ASN A 710 30.52 21.69 -11.83
CA ASN A 710 31.54 20.85 -11.21
C ASN A 710 31.06 20.36 -9.84
N CYS A 711 31.22 19.08 -9.52
CA CYS A 711 30.78 18.55 -8.22
C CYS A 711 31.49 19.23 -7.03
N SER A 712 32.71 19.72 -7.22
CA SER A 712 33.47 20.49 -6.22
C SER A 712 32.82 21.82 -5.80
N SER A 713 31.84 22.35 -6.55
CA SER A 713 31.03 23.50 -6.13
C SER A 713 29.76 23.12 -5.35
N LEU A 714 29.47 21.81 -5.21
CA LEU A 714 28.29 21.27 -4.51
C LEU A 714 28.66 20.33 -3.35
N THR A 715 29.95 20.10 -3.08
CA THR A 715 30.36 19.29 -1.92
C THR A 715 30.20 20.05 -0.60
N ASN A 716 29.98 19.30 0.48
CA ASN A 716 29.87 19.79 1.86
C ASN A 716 28.81 20.90 2.11
N GLN A 717 27.70 20.88 1.36
CA GLN A 717 26.52 21.77 1.54
C GLN A 717 25.99 21.87 2.99
N ILE A 718 26.23 20.86 3.84
CA ILE A 718 25.78 20.82 5.25
C ILE A 718 26.95 21.03 6.22
N ASN A 719 26.98 22.18 6.89
CA ASN A 719 28.00 22.48 7.91
C ASN A 719 27.65 21.80 9.25
N LEU A 720 28.14 20.57 9.44
CA LEU A 720 27.90 19.75 10.64
C LEU A 720 28.55 20.29 11.93
N SER A 721 29.31 21.40 11.90
CA SER A 721 29.74 22.08 13.14
C SER A 721 28.55 22.65 13.93
N LYS A 722 27.38 22.85 13.30
CA LYS A 722 26.13 23.22 14.00
C LYS A 722 25.53 22.10 14.87
N TRP A 723 26.18 20.95 14.97
CA TRP A 723 25.84 19.82 15.85
C TRP A 723 26.93 19.52 16.90
N THR A 724 27.83 20.46 17.20
CA THR A 724 28.69 20.35 18.39
C THR A 724 27.89 20.53 19.68
N SER A 725 28.03 19.62 20.64
CA SER A 725 27.79 19.91 22.05
C SER A 725 29.05 20.53 22.66
N VAL A 726 28.88 21.68 23.32
CA VAL A 726 29.89 22.32 24.18
C VAL A 726 30.07 21.50 25.46
#